data_AF-A0A1B0C158-F1
#
_entry.id   AF-A0A1B0C158-F1
#
_cell.length_a   1.000
_cell.length_b   1.000
_cell.length_c   1.000
_cell.angle_alpha   90.00
_cell.angle_beta   90.00
_cell.angle_gamma   90.00
#
_symmetry.space_group_name_H-M   'P 1'
#
loop_
_entity.id
_entity.type
_entity.pdbx_description
1 polymer ?
#
loop_
_entity_poly.entity_id
_entity_poly.type
_entity_poly.pdbx_seq_one_letter_code
_entity_poly.pdbx_strand_id
1 'polypeptide(L)'
;MNLTELKNKPVSDLVTLGENMGLENLARMRKQDIIFATLKQHAKSGEDIFGDGVLEILQDGFGFLRSSDSSYLAGPDDIYVSPSQIRRFNLRTGDTISGKIRPPKEGERYFALLKVDEVNHDKPENSRNKILFENLTPLHANSRLKMERGNGSTEDLTTRVLDLAAPIGRGQRGLIVAPPKAGKTILLQNIAQSISYNYPDCVLIVLLIDERPEEVTEMQRLVKGEVIASTFDEPASRHVQVSEMVIEKAKRLVEHKKDVIILLDSITRLARAYNTVVPASGKVLTGGVDANALHRPKRFFGAARNMEEGGSLTIIATALIDTGSKMDEVIYEEFKGTGNMELHLSRKVAEKRVFPAIDYNRSGTRKEELLTSTEELQKMWILRRIIHPMNEIDASLEMAAMILNIQQEDEIIMPSYTFVSTANAFVLRGAKIIFIDIRPDTLNINENLIEPAITKKTKAIVVIHYAGVSCEMDKIVNISKKYKLWIIEDSAQSILAKYRNHNLGSIGHIGCLSFHGTKNFTSGGEGGAILINDESLIEKAEIIREKGTNRSCYIRGAVDKYTWHSIGSSYLMSDIQAAYLWAQLKVAKLIQIKRLELWNNYFISMNCLKFFDCDSFIQYMNKKKINVTRHYMPLHLSPAGIKFGKFFGNDVYTTQISKKLLNRTEHCFPKAKVSGSNPVGRFLIYGDCSSVGRALDCDSSCRGFESHQSPIRF
;
A
#
# COMPACT_ATOMS: atom_id res chain seq x y z
N MET A 1 -2.22 10.31 -49.50
CA MET A 1 -1.28 9.57 -48.60
C MET A 1 -1.05 10.35 -47.30
N ASN A 2 -1.06 9.71 -46.11
CA ASN A 2 -0.87 10.39 -44.82
C ASN A 2 0.58 10.22 -44.29
N LEU A 3 1.17 11.31 -43.77
CA LEU A 3 2.54 11.36 -43.26
C LEU A 3 2.76 10.49 -42.01
N THR A 4 1.82 10.50 -41.07
CA THR A 4 1.85 9.74 -39.81
C THR A 4 1.70 8.24 -40.08
N GLU A 5 0.83 7.85 -41.02
CA GLU A 5 0.70 6.45 -41.45
C GLU A 5 2.01 5.90 -42.02
N LEU A 6 2.74 6.69 -42.82
CA LEU A 6 4.05 6.30 -43.33
C LEU A 6 5.09 6.15 -42.21
N LYS A 7 5.04 6.99 -41.17
CA LYS A 7 5.94 6.84 -40.00
C LYS A 7 5.71 5.54 -39.26
N ASN A 8 4.46 5.08 -39.17
CA ASN A 8 4.12 3.84 -38.46
C ASN A 8 4.51 2.57 -39.24
N LYS A 9 4.78 2.66 -40.54
CA LYS A 9 5.25 1.51 -41.33
C LYS A 9 6.70 1.14 -40.99
N PRO A 10 7.04 -0.16 -40.98
CA PRO A 10 8.42 -0.60 -40.86
C PRO A 10 9.23 -0.16 -42.08
N VAL A 11 10.55 -0.05 -41.91
CA VAL A 11 11.46 0.47 -42.96
C VAL A 11 11.41 -0.39 -44.23
N SER A 12 11.27 -1.70 -44.08
CA SER A 12 11.11 -2.65 -45.21
C SER A 12 9.98 -2.26 -46.15
N ASP A 13 8.83 -1.91 -45.58
CA ASP A 13 7.62 -1.60 -46.35
C ASP A 13 7.75 -0.24 -47.02
N LEU A 14 8.42 0.71 -46.37
CA LEU A 14 8.72 2.03 -46.93
C LEU A 14 9.70 1.95 -48.11
N VAL A 15 10.73 1.10 -48.02
CA VAL A 15 11.66 0.85 -49.12
C VAL A 15 10.91 0.24 -50.30
N THR A 16 10.11 -0.81 -50.06
CA THR A 16 9.31 -1.48 -51.10
C THR A 16 8.34 -0.50 -51.77
N LEU A 17 7.66 0.33 -50.98
CA LEU A 17 6.74 1.34 -51.49
C LEU A 17 7.47 2.40 -52.33
N GLY A 18 8.63 2.87 -51.89
CA GLY A 18 9.41 3.84 -52.65
C GLY A 18 10.02 3.27 -53.94
N GLU A 19 10.46 2.01 -53.93
CA GLU A 19 10.93 1.29 -55.13
C GLU A 19 9.80 1.15 -56.18
N ASN A 20 8.58 0.81 -55.74
CA ASN A 20 7.39 0.78 -56.60
C ASN A 20 7.04 2.16 -57.20
N MET A 21 7.48 3.25 -56.58
CA MET A 21 7.29 4.63 -57.07
C MET A 21 8.47 5.12 -57.92
N GLY A 22 9.43 4.26 -58.23
CA GLY A 22 10.59 4.57 -59.08
C GLY A 22 11.72 5.31 -58.38
N LEU A 23 11.82 5.23 -57.05
CA LEU A 23 12.93 5.80 -56.27
C LEU A 23 14.05 4.77 -56.11
N GLU A 24 15.30 5.17 -56.42
CA GLU A 24 16.47 4.30 -56.32
C GLU A 24 17.28 4.55 -55.03
N ASN A 25 18.05 3.53 -54.60
CA ASN A 25 19.00 3.60 -53.47
C ASN A 25 18.40 3.90 -52.07
N LEU A 26 17.12 3.60 -51.85
CA LEU A 26 16.41 3.86 -50.59
C LEU A 26 16.98 3.09 -49.38
N ALA A 27 17.56 1.89 -49.60
CA ALA A 27 18.06 1.04 -48.52
C ALA A 27 19.20 1.67 -47.68
N ARG A 28 19.91 2.67 -48.20
CA ARG A 28 20.99 3.39 -47.49
C ARG A 28 20.54 4.71 -46.87
N MET A 29 19.29 5.12 -47.07
CA MET A 29 18.75 6.38 -46.59
C MET A 29 18.18 6.22 -45.17
N ARG A 30 18.11 7.32 -44.40
CA ARG A 30 17.40 7.29 -43.12
C ARG A 30 15.90 7.17 -43.40
N LYS A 31 15.15 6.56 -42.46
CA LYS A 31 13.69 6.40 -42.57
C LYS A 31 12.97 7.72 -42.93
N GLN A 32 13.40 8.82 -42.34
CA GLN A 32 12.86 10.16 -42.61
C GLN A 32 13.09 10.59 -44.06
N ASP A 33 14.28 10.38 -44.61
CA ASP A 33 14.61 10.74 -45.98
C ASP A 33 13.81 9.90 -46.99
N ILE A 34 13.57 8.62 -46.68
CA ILE A 34 12.73 7.72 -47.47
C ILE A 34 11.28 8.24 -47.50
N ILE A 35 10.71 8.56 -46.34
CA ILE A 35 9.36 9.12 -46.23
C ILE A 35 9.26 10.43 -47.02
N PHE A 36 10.26 11.31 -46.88
CA PHE A 36 10.32 12.58 -47.58
C PHE A 36 10.37 12.41 -49.11
N ALA A 37 11.24 11.53 -49.61
CA ALA A 37 11.36 11.24 -51.04
C ALA A 37 10.06 10.64 -51.60
N THR A 38 9.45 9.71 -50.87
CA THR A 38 8.17 9.07 -51.20
C THR A 38 7.06 10.11 -51.32
N LEU A 39 6.89 10.96 -50.30
CA LEU A 39 5.89 12.02 -50.30
C LEU A 39 6.14 13.04 -51.40
N LYS A 40 7.41 13.41 -51.67
CA LYS A 40 7.74 14.33 -52.77
C LYS A 40 7.39 13.75 -54.13
N GLN A 41 7.62 12.44 -54.33
CA GLN A 41 7.24 11.75 -55.57
C GLN A 41 5.72 11.64 -55.71
N HIS A 42 5.01 11.36 -54.62
CA HIS A 42 3.54 11.35 -54.58
C HIS A 42 2.91 12.73 -54.86
N ALA A 43 3.52 13.81 -54.36
CA ALA A 43 3.09 15.17 -54.68
C ALA A 43 3.27 15.49 -56.18
N LYS A 44 4.34 14.97 -56.81
CA LYS A 44 4.61 15.20 -58.24
C LYS A 44 3.58 14.53 -59.15
N SER A 45 2.96 13.43 -58.72
CA SER A 45 1.84 12.81 -59.44
C SER A 45 0.52 13.58 -59.30
N GLY A 46 0.50 14.70 -58.55
CA GLY A 46 -0.67 15.56 -58.37
C GLY A 46 -1.65 15.07 -57.30
N GLU A 47 -1.27 14.05 -56.52
CA GLU A 47 -2.11 13.51 -55.46
C GLU A 47 -1.93 14.25 -54.13
N ASP A 48 -2.99 14.22 -53.32
CA ASP A 48 -3.05 14.94 -52.06
C ASP A 48 -2.30 14.23 -50.93
N ILE A 49 -1.53 15.02 -50.19
CA ILE A 49 -0.81 14.56 -49.00
C ILE A 49 -1.49 15.13 -47.77
N PHE A 50 -1.66 14.29 -46.76
CA PHE A 50 -2.24 14.65 -45.48
C PHE A 50 -1.22 14.51 -44.37
N GLY A 51 -1.37 15.29 -43.32
CA GLY A 51 -0.58 15.19 -42.11
C GLY A 51 -1.36 15.69 -40.91
N ASP A 52 -0.90 15.29 -39.74
CA ASP A 52 -1.49 15.64 -38.47
C ASP A 52 -0.42 15.84 -37.41
N GLY A 53 -0.79 16.55 -36.34
CA GLY A 53 0.07 16.75 -35.18
C GLY A 53 -0.49 17.79 -34.22
N VAL A 54 0.21 18.00 -33.11
CA VAL A 54 -0.19 18.95 -32.07
C VAL A 54 0.54 20.26 -32.26
N LEU A 55 -0.21 21.36 -32.35
CA LEU A 55 0.33 22.68 -32.63
C LEU A 55 1.17 23.21 -31.44
N GLU A 56 2.39 23.63 -31.72
CA GLU A 56 3.21 24.48 -30.86
C GLU A 56 3.40 25.85 -31.53
N ILE A 57 2.89 26.92 -30.91
CA ILE A 57 3.08 28.29 -31.40
C ILE A 57 4.35 28.87 -30.77
N LEU A 58 5.26 29.37 -31.60
CA LEU A 58 6.50 30.01 -31.18
C LEU A 58 6.31 31.52 -30.96
N GLN A 59 7.31 32.17 -30.35
CA GLN A 59 7.25 33.59 -29.99
C GLN A 59 7.03 34.52 -31.19
N ASP A 60 7.54 34.14 -32.36
CA ASP A 60 7.39 34.89 -33.62
C ASP A 60 5.99 34.76 -34.24
N GLY A 61 5.08 33.99 -33.63
CA GLY A 61 3.67 33.89 -34.00
C GLY A 61 3.34 32.86 -35.10
N PHE A 62 4.35 32.19 -35.67
CA PHE A 62 4.15 30.98 -36.46
C PHE A 62 4.23 29.73 -35.56
N GLY A 63 3.82 28.57 -36.07
CA GLY A 63 3.84 27.34 -35.29
C GLY A 63 4.24 26.10 -36.09
N PHE A 64 4.44 25.01 -35.37
CA PHE A 64 4.73 23.69 -35.93
C PHE A 64 3.77 22.65 -35.37
N LEU A 65 3.30 21.73 -36.20
CA LEU A 65 2.62 20.52 -35.73
C LEU A 65 3.68 19.50 -35.34
N ARG A 66 3.76 19.22 -34.03
CA ARG A 66 4.67 18.24 -33.44
C ARG A 66 4.03 16.86 -33.45
N SER A 67 4.85 15.85 -33.71
CA SER A 67 4.41 14.45 -33.75
C SER A 67 4.42 13.81 -32.36
N SER A 68 3.40 13.00 -32.05
CA SER A 68 3.34 12.20 -30.82
C SER A 68 4.43 11.13 -30.75
N ASP A 69 4.82 10.55 -31.89
CA ASP A 69 5.85 9.50 -31.98
C ASP A 69 7.23 9.99 -31.50
N SER A 70 7.46 11.29 -31.68
CA SER A 70 8.67 11.98 -31.21
C SER A 70 8.48 12.64 -29.85
N SER A 71 7.48 12.23 -29.04
CA SER A 71 7.16 12.86 -27.76
C SER A 71 7.01 14.39 -27.83
N TYR A 72 6.44 14.90 -28.93
CA TYR A 72 6.30 16.34 -29.22
C TYR A 72 7.61 17.13 -29.36
N LEU A 73 8.71 16.46 -29.71
CA LEU A 73 9.97 17.11 -30.04
C LEU A 73 9.93 17.84 -31.37
N ALA A 74 10.84 18.81 -31.48
CA ALA A 74 11.15 19.41 -32.76
C ALA A 74 11.80 18.39 -33.71
N GLY A 75 11.07 18.07 -34.76
CA GLY A 75 11.49 17.14 -35.81
C GLY A 75 11.73 17.85 -37.15
N PRO A 76 12.58 17.29 -38.02
CA PRO A 76 12.73 17.79 -39.39
C PRO A 76 11.46 17.56 -40.23
N ASP A 77 10.61 16.64 -39.79
CA ASP A 77 9.34 16.23 -40.39
C ASP A 77 8.13 16.98 -39.81
N ASP A 78 8.36 18.02 -39.02
CA ASP A 78 7.30 18.88 -38.50
C ASP A 78 6.62 19.69 -39.61
N ILE A 79 5.34 19.97 -39.41
CA ILE A 79 4.52 20.69 -40.37
C ILE A 79 4.41 22.15 -39.93
N TYR A 80 4.93 23.05 -40.75
CA TYR A 80 4.83 24.49 -40.58
C TYR A 80 3.37 24.98 -40.71
N VAL A 81 2.96 25.82 -39.77
CA VAL A 81 1.66 26.48 -39.72
C VAL A 81 1.88 27.99 -39.71
N SER A 82 1.27 28.68 -40.68
CA SER A 82 1.46 30.12 -40.84
C SER A 82 0.70 30.91 -39.76
N PRO A 83 1.17 32.12 -39.41
CA PRO A 83 0.43 33.02 -38.51
C PRO A 83 -0.99 33.35 -39.03
N SER A 84 -1.18 33.38 -40.35
CA SER A 84 -2.48 33.61 -40.96
C SER A 84 -3.46 32.46 -40.72
N GLN A 85 -3.01 31.21 -40.75
CA GLN A 85 -3.83 30.05 -40.41
C GLN A 85 -4.19 30.03 -38.93
N ILE A 86 -3.21 30.31 -38.06
CA ILE A 86 -3.40 30.42 -36.60
C ILE A 86 -4.49 31.44 -36.29
N ARG A 87 -4.39 32.66 -36.85
CA ARG A 87 -5.40 33.72 -36.65
C ARG A 87 -6.76 33.37 -37.26
N ARG A 88 -6.78 32.77 -38.46
CA ARG A 88 -8.04 32.45 -39.16
C ARG A 88 -8.90 31.44 -38.39
N PHE A 89 -8.28 30.45 -37.74
CA PHE A 89 -8.99 29.41 -37.00
C PHE A 89 -8.94 29.60 -35.48
N ASN A 90 -8.35 30.70 -35.00
CA ASN A 90 -8.14 31.01 -33.59
C ASN A 90 -7.43 29.87 -32.83
N LEU A 91 -6.40 29.30 -33.47
CA LEU A 91 -5.66 28.15 -32.96
C LEU A 91 -4.77 28.54 -31.79
N ARG A 92 -4.58 27.62 -30.86
CA ARG A 92 -3.70 27.78 -29.70
C ARG A 92 -2.76 26.57 -29.57
N THR A 93 -1.67 26.77 -28.86
CA THR A 93 -0.77 25.65 -28.51
C THR A 93 -1.57 24.52 -27.85
N GLY A 94 -1.31 23.29 -28.28
CA GLY A 94 -2.04 22.09 -27.86
C GLY A 94 -3.18 21.66 -28.79
N ASP A 95 -3.63 22.50 -29.74
CA ASP A 95 -4.68 22.07 -30.68
C ASP A 95 -4.12 20.98 -31.61
N THR A 96 -4.81 19.84 -31.68
CA THR A 96 -4.49 18.77 -32.63
C THR A 96 -5.09 19.14 -33.97
N ILE A 97 -4.26 19.24 -35.00
CA ILE A 97 -4.67 19.69 -36.33
C ILE A 97 -4.41 18.57 -37.31
N SER A 98 -5.40 18.28 -38.15
CA SER A 98 -5.25 17.38 -39.30
C SER A 98 -5.67 18.09 -40.57
N GLY A 99 -4.98 17.79 -41.67
CA GLY A 99 -5.40 18.28 -42.98
C GLY A 99 -4.36 18.11 -44.06
N LYS A 100 -4.66 18.71 -45.21
CA LYS A 100 -3.81 18.66 -46.39
C LYS A 100 -2.51 19.44 -46.20
N ILE A 101 -1.38 18.78 -46.44
CA ILE A 101 -0.03 19.34 -46.38
C ILE A 101 0.63 19.36 -47.75
N ARG A 102 1.70 20.15 -47.89
CA ARG A 102 2.56 20.15 -49.07
C ARG A 102 4.03 19.97 -48.69
N PRO A 103 4.84 19.33 -49.54
CA PRO A 103 6.29 19.30 -49.36
C PRO A 103 6.89 20.71 -49.45
N PRO A 104 8.09 20.92 -48.85
CA PRO A 104 8.81 22.19 -48.97
C PRO A 104 9.18 22.47 -50.43
N LYS A 105 9.05 23.74 -50.82
CA LYS A 105 9.57 24.28 -52.10
C LYS A 105 11.08 24.51 -52.02
N GLU A 106 11.71 24.86 -53.14
CA GLU A 106 13.12 25.25 -53.17
C GLU A 106 13.39 26.38 -52.18
N GLY A 107 14.33 26.17 -51.24
CA GLY A 107 14.65 27.09 -50.15
C GLY A 107 13.89 26.87 -48.84
N GLU A 108 12.79 26.08 -48.83
CA GLU A 108 12.06 25.70 -47.62
C GLU A 108 12.61 24.39 -47.04
N ARG A 109 12.52 24.22 -45.71
CA ARG A 109 13.00 23.00 -45.02
C ARG A 109 11.90 22.09 -44.50
N TYR A 110 10.70 22.61 -44.23
CA TYR A 110 9.62 21.90 -43.54
C TYR A 110 8.41 21.70 -44.46
N PHE A 111 7.61 20.67 -44.17
CA PHE A 111 6.28 20.55 -44.76
C PHE A 111 5.44 21.76 -44.35
N ALA A 112 4.52 22.20 -45.19
CA ALA A 112 3.63 23.32 -44.87
C ALA A 112 2.17 22.88 -44.93
N LEU A 113 1.37 23.31 -43.96
CA LEU A 113 -0.06 23.06 -43.96
C LEU A 113 -0.72 23.88 -45.07
N LEU A 114 -1.47 23.24 -45.95
CA LEU A 114 -2.20 23.90 -47.04
C LEU A 114 -3.61 24.25 -46.60
N LYS A 115 -4.31 23.29 -45.99
CA LYS A 115 -5.69 23.42 -45.54
C LYS A 115 -5.89 22.62 -44.25
N VAL A 116 -6.58 23.21 -43.29
CA VAL A 116 -7.04 22.54 -42.07
C VAL A 116 -8.35 21.83 -42.39
N ASP A 117 -8.43 20.53 -42.15
CA ASP A 117 -9.66 19.76 -42.33
C ASP A 117 -10.33 19.46 -40.97
N GLU A 118 -9.56 19.19 -39.91
CA GLU A 118 -10.10 19.04 -38.54
C GLU A 118 -9.23 19.74 -37.48
N VAL A 119 -9.88 20.13 -36.38
CA VAL A 119 -9.24 20.66 -35.16
C VAL A 119 -9.79 19.89 -33.95
N ASN A 120 -8.91 19.21 -33.21
CA ASN A 120 -9.24 18.34 -32.08
C ASN A 120 -10.29 17.26 -32.41
N HIS A 121 -10.17 16.65 -33.60
CA HIS A 121 -11.10 15.62 -34.12
C HIS A 121 -12.54 16.12 -34.35
N ASP A 122 -12.70 17.44 -34.52
CA ASP A 122 -13.97 18.05 -34.87
C ASP A 122 -13.77 19.07 -36.01
N LYS A 123 -14.88 19.50 -36.62
CA LYS A 123 -14.86 20.49 -37.69
C LYS A 123 -14.26 21.82 -37.21
N PRO A 124 -13.39 22.48 -37.99
CA PRO A 124 -12.72 23.71 -37.58
C PRO A 124 -13.68 24.84 -37.19
N GLU A 125 -14.88 24.86 -37.77
CA GLU A 125 -15.91 25.86 -37.47
C GLU A 125 -16.40 25.76 -36.02
N ASN A 126 -16.51 24.55 -35.46
CA ASN A 126 -16.97 24.31 -34.10
C ASN A 126 -15.94 24.80 -33.06
N SER A 127 -14.65 24.73 -33.40
CA SER A 127 -13.57 25.18 -32.51
C SER A 127 -13.54 26.70 -32.29
N ARG A 128 -14.27 27.51 -33.08
CA ARG A 128 -14.29 28.97 -32.94
C ARG A 128 -15.15 29.45 -31.76
N ASN A 129 -16.23 28.74 -31.44
CA ASN A 129 -17.20 29.14 -30.42
C ASN A 129 -16.99 28.41 -29.08
N LYS A 130 -15.84 27.77 -28.87
CA LYS A 130 -15.54 27.03 -27.65
C LYS A 130 -15.24 27.97 -26.48
N ILE A 131 -15.67 27.56 -25.28
CA ILE A 131 -15.31 28.24 -24.03
C ILE A 131 -13.86 27.88 -23.71
N LEU A 132 -13.07 28.88 -23.32
CA LEU A 132 -11.67 28.68 -22.93
C LEU A 132 -11.62 27.84 -21.64
N PHE A 133 -10.61 26.99 -21.50
CA PHE A 133 -10.43 26.15 -20.31
C PHE A 133 -10.41 26.94 -18.99
N GLU A 134 -9.87 28.16 -19.01
CA GLU A 134 -9.81 29.05 -17.87
C GLU A 134 -11.18 29.57 -17.43
N ASN A 135 -12.15 29.63 -18.34
CA ASN A 135 -13.50 30.13 -18.11
C ASN A 135 -14.49 29.03 -17.74
N LEU A 136 -14.09 27.75 -17.82
CA LEU A 136 -14.92 26.61 -17.41
C LEU A 136 -15.07 26.57 -15.88
N THR A 137 -16.26 26.24 -15.41
CA THR A 137 -16.61 26.26 -13.99
C THR A 137 -16.08 24.99 -13.29
N PRO A 138 -15.11 25.12 -12.36
CA PRO A 138 -14.51 23.96 -11.73
C PRO A 138 -15.41 23.37 -10.63
N LEU A 139 -15.64 22.06 -10.69
CA LEU A 139 -16.39 21.31 -9.68
C LEU A 139 -15.53 20.21 -9.02
N HIS A 140 -16.02 19.69 -7.90
CA HIS A 140 -15.57 18.40 -7.38
C HIS A 140 -15.92 17.28 -8.36
N ALA A 141 -15.17 16.18 -8.30
CA ALA A 141 -15.49 15.00 -9.08
C ALA A 141 -16.84 14.43 -8.63
N ASN A 142 -17.75 14.21 -9.58
CA ASN A 142 -19.12 13.71 -9.36
C ASN A 142 -19.41 12.40 -10.11
N SER A 143 -18.57 12.04 -11.08
CA SER A 143 -18.63 10.79 -11.81
C SER A 143 -17.43 9.93 -11.43
N ARG A 144 -17.69 8.76 -10.82
CA ARG A 144 -16.63 7.84 -10.38
C ARG A 144 -16.06 7.05 -11.55
N LEU A 145 -14.73 6.93 -11.56
CA LEU A 145 -13.98 6.00 -12.37
C LEU A 145 -13.66 4.77 -11.51
N LYS A 146 -14.51 3.74 -11.58
CA LYS A 146 -14.34 2.47 -10.87
C LYS A 146 -13.15 1.71 -11.47
N MET A 147 -12.15 1.40 -10.65
CA MET A 147 -10.91 0.77 -11.11
C MET A 147 -11.02 -0.76 -11.18
N GLU A 148 -11.89 -1.37 -10.37
CA GLU A 148 -12.21 -2.80 -10.41
C GLU A 148 -12.75 -3.21 -11.78
N ARG A 149 -12.15 -4.25 -12.39
CA ARG A 149 -12.62 -4.87 -13.63
C ARG A 149 -13.59 -6.01 -13.37
N GLY A 150 -13.49 -6.66 -12.22
CA GLY A 150 -14.38 -7.77 -11.83
C GLY A 150 -14.08 -9.08 -12.55
N ASN A 151 -12.87 -9.22 -13.12
CA ASN A 151 -12.47 -10.40 -13.89
C ASN A 151 -11.85 -11.52 -13.03
N GLY A 152 -11.68 -11.29 -11.71
CA GLY A 152 -11.10 -12.26 -10.78
C GLY A 152 -9.58 -12.45 -10.91
N SER A 153 -8.91 -11.63 -11.73
CA SER A 153 -7.46 -11.69 -11.88
C SER A 153 -6.72 -11.20 -10.62
N THR A 154 -5.48 -11.64 -10.44
CA THR A 154 -4.63 -11.23 -9.32
C THR A 154 -4.28 -9.75 -9.36
N GLU A 155 -4.17 -9.18 -10.56
CA GLU A 155 -3.89 -7.78 -10.82
C GLU A 155 -5.04 -6.89 -10.35
N ASP A 156 -6.28 -7.36 -10.49
CA ASP A 156 -7.51 -6.65 -10.09
C ASP A 156 -7.64 -6.51 -8.57
N LEU A 157 -6.84 -7.24 -7.77
CA LEU A 157 -6.77 -7.02 -6.33
C LEU A 157 -6.27 -5.60 -6.01
N THR A 158 -5.33 -5.09 -6.81
CA THR A 158 -4.73 -3.77 -6.60
C THR A 158 -5.77 -2.65 -6.78
N THR A 159 -6.53 -2.73 -7.86
CA THR A 159 -7.56 -1.76 -8.24
C THR A 159 -8.77 -1.81 -7.32
N ARG A 160 -9.14 -3.00 -6.83
CA ARG A 160 -10.19 -3.18 -5.82
C ARG A 160 -9.82 -2.56 -4.46
N VAL A 161 -8.58 -2.74 -4.00
CA VAL A 161 -8.12 -2.09 -2.77
C VAL A 161 -8.07 -0.57 -2.95
N LEU A 162 -7.65 -0.09 -4.13
CA LEU A 162 -7.67 1.34 -4.47
C LEU A 162 -9.09 1.91 -4.42
N ASP A 163 -10.08 1.23 -5.01
CA ASP A 163 -11.48 1.65 -5.00
C ASP A 163 -12.06 1.79 -3.59
N LEU A 164 -11.58 0.99 -2.62
CA LEU A 164 -11.99 1.05 -1.22
C LEU A 164 -11.18 2.05 -0.38
N ALA A 165 -9.90 2.23 -0.70
CA ALA A 165 -9.00 3.06 0.09
C ALA A 165 -9.07 4.55 -0.31
N ALA A 166 -9.13 4.82 -1.61
CA ALA A 166 -9.07 6.16 -2.20
C ALA A 166 -9.77 6.17 -3.58
N PRO A 167 -11.12 6.26 -3.63
CA PRO A 167 -11.87 6.30 -4.88
C PRO A 167 -11.39 7.41 -5.83
N ILE A 168 -11.43 7.16 -7.14
CA ILE A 168 -11.03 8.11 -8.18
C ILE A 168 -12.26 8.52 -9.00
N GLY A 169 -12.39 9.82 -9.30
CA GLY A 169 -13.42 10.35 -10.20
C GLY A 169 -12.87 11.08 -11.43
N ARG A 170 -13.78 11.43 -12.33
CA ARG A 170 -13.53 12.35 -13.44
C ARG A 170 -13.18 13.74 -12.89
N GLY A 171 -12.01 14.25 -13.23
CA GLY A 171 -11.47 15.49 -12.69
C GLY A 171 -10.63 15.36 -11.41
N GLN A 172 -10.25 14.13 -11.01
CA GLN A 172 -9.48 13.91 -9.77
C GLN A 172 -8.05 14.47 -9.87
N ARG A 173 -7.55 15.03 -8.77
CA ARG A 173 -6.14 15.40 -8.54
C ARG A 173 -5.52 14.45 -7.52
N GLY A 174 -5.07 13.30 -8.00
CA GLY A 174 -4.55 12.22 -7.15
C GLY A 174 -3.03 12.19 -7.08
N LEU A 175 -2.51 11.92 -5.88
CA LEU A 175 -1.09 11.64 -5.65
C LEU A 175 -0.92 10.21 -5.15
N ILE A 176 -0.14 9.41 -5.88
CA ILE A 176 0.39 8.14 -5.39
C ILE A 176 1.69 8.44 -4.67
N VAL A 177 1.63 8.47 -3.34
CA VAL A 177 2.75 8.82 -2.47
C VAL A 177 3.53 7.55 -2.15
N ALA A 178 4.72 7.39 -2.73
CA ALA A 178 5.43 6.13 -2.67
C ALA A 178 6.94 6.33 -2.47
N PRO A 179 7.56 5.56 -1.57
CA PRO A 179 9.00 5.47 -1.54
C PRO A 179 9.54 4.68 -2.76
N PRO A 180 10.83 4.85 -3.11
CA PRO A 180 11.47 4.01 -4.11
C PRO A 180 11.26 2.52 -3.84
N LYS A 181 11.01 1.74 -4.91
CA LYS A 181 10.75 0.29 -4.88
C LYS A 181 9.47 -0.16 -4.15
N ALA A 182 8.52 0.75 -3.86
CA ALA A 182 7.25 0.37 -3.23
C ALA A 182 6.20 -0.22 -4.20
N GLY A 183 6.50 -0.30 -5.51
CA GLY A 183 5.57 -0.80 -6.53
C GLY A 183 4.76 0.29 -7.27
N LYS A 184 5.24 1.54 -7.30
CA LYS A 184 4.56 2.66 -7.98
C LYS A 184 4.23 2.39 -9.46
N THR A 185 5.18 1.80 -10.20
CA THR A 185 5.05 1.59 -11.65
C THR A 185 3.98 0.54 -11.95
N ILE A 186 3.98 -0.58 -11.20
CA ILE A 186 2.96 -1.64 -11.33
C ILE A 186 1.57 -1.11 -10.98
N LEU A 187 1.45 -0.31 -9.93
CA LEU A 187 0.19 0.33 -9.56
C LEU A 187 -0.32 1.24 -10.69
N LEU A 188 0.55 2.05 -11.28
CA LEU A 188 0.20 2.95 -12.38
C LEU A 188 -0.21 2.18 -13.65
N GLN A 189 0.49 1.09 -13.98
CA GLN A 189 0.13 0.17 -15.07
C GLN A 189 -1.26 -0.45 -14.84
N ASN A 190 -1.56 -0.90 -13.62
CA ASN A 190 -2.87 -1.48 -13.28
C ASN A 190 -3.99 -0.45 -13.43
N ILE A 191 -3.77 0.79 -12.99
CA ILE A 191 -4.69 1.92 -13.19
C ILE A 191 -4.91 2.17 -14.69
N ALA A 192 -3.83 2.28 -15.47
CA ALA A 192 -3.89 2.53 -16.91
C ALA A 192 -4.73 1.48 -17.64
N GLN A 193 -4.43 0.21 -17.41
CA GLN A 193 -5.16 -0.89 -18.01
C GLN A 193 -6.64 -0.94 -17.56
N SER A 194 -6.94 -0.62 -16.29
CA SER A 194 -8.32 -0.57 -15.80
C SER A 194 -9.11 0.56 -16.44
N ILE A 195 -8.49 1.73 -16.64
CA ILE A 195 -9.09 2.83 -17.38
C ILE A 195 -9.35 2.41 -18.83
N SER A 196 -8.36 1.86 -19.53
CA SER A 196 -8.52 1.42 -20.93
C SER A 196 -9.60 0.34 -21.10
N TYR A 197 -9.84 -0.50 -20.07
CA TYR A 197 -10.84 -1.56 -20.11
C TYR A 197 -12.24 -1.06 -19.72
N ASN A 198 -12.38 -0.36 -18.60
CA ASN A 198 -13.67 0.09 -18.07
C ASN A 198 -14.20 1.36 -18.78
N TYR A 199 -13.29 2.23 -19.23
CA TYR A 199 -13.59 3.56 -19.75
C TYR A 199 -12.85 3.87 -21.06
N PRO A 200 -13.13 3.12 -22.14
CA PRO A 200 -12.48 3.34 -23.43
C PRO A 200 -12.84 4.69 -24.08
N ASP A 201 -13.86 5.38 -23.56
CA ASP A 201 -14.27 6.73 -23.94
C ASP A 201 -13.28 7.81 -23.43
N CYS A 202 -12.54 7.51 -22.36
CA CYS A 202 -11.59 8.45 -21.76
C CYS A 202 -10.29 8.49 -22.56
N VAL A 203 -9.79 9.70 -22.81
CA VAL A 203 -8.49 9.88 -23.47
C VAL A 203 -7.39 9.66 -22.43
N LEU A 204 -6.70 8.53 -22.54
CA LEU A 204 -5.61 8.16 -21.64
C LEU A 204 -4.25 8.61 -22.20
N ILE A 205 -3.56 9.46 -21.45
CA ILE A 205 -2.20 9.91 -21.71
C ILE A 205 -1.30 9.47 -20.55
N VAL A 206 -0.22 8.76 -20.83
CA VAL A 206 0.82 8.42 -19.85
C VAL A 206 2.03 9.30 -20.10
N LEU A 207 2.38 10.13 -19.12
CA LEU A 207 3.49 11.06 -19.19
C LEU A 207 4.62 10.59 -18.27
N LEU A 208 5.73 10.17 -18.87
CA LEU A 208 6.91 9.66 -18.17
C LEU A 208 8.04 10.70 -18.22
N ILE A 209 8.46 11.20 -17.06
CA ILE A 209 9.45 12.27 -16.92
C ILE A 209 10.64 11.80 -16.11
N ASP A 210 11.83 11.88 -16.71
CA ASP A 210 13.11 11.52 -16.08
C ASP A 210 13.09 10.08 -15.53
N GLU A 211 12.45 9.19 -16.30
CA GLU A 211 12.39 7.75 -16.03
C GLU A 211 13.25 6.96 -17.02
N ARG A 212 13.42 5.67 -16.73
CA ARG A 212 14.34 4.81 -17.48
C ARG A 212 13.79 4.38 -18.84
N PRO A 213 14.62 4.29 -19.90
CA PRO A 213 14.17 3.86 -21.23
C PRO A 213 13.46 2.50 -21.27
N GLU A 214 13.90 1.55 -20.44
CA GLU A 214 13.26 0.23 -20.34
C GLU A 214 11.85 0.30 -19.75
N GLU A 215 11.62 1.17 -18.76
CA GLU A 215 10.30 1.38 -18.14
C GLU A 215 9.35 2.09 -19.11
N VAL A 216 9.88 3.00 -19.94
CA VAL A 216 9.13 3.65 -21.03
C VAL A 216 8.67 2.63 -22.06
N THR A 217 9.58 1.76 -22.51
CA THR A 217 9.28 0.74 -23.52
C THR A 217 8.24 -0.26 -23.02
N GLU A 218 8.33 -0.64 -21.74
CA GLU A 218 7.35 -1.52 -21.09
C GLU A 218 5.95 -0.87 -21.08
N MET A 219 5.87 0.40 -20.67
CA MET A 219 4.60 1.14 -20.63
C MET A 219 3.95 1.29 -22.02
N GLN A 220 4.76 1.59 -23.04
CA GLN A 220 4.32 1.71 -24.44
C GLN A 220 3.70 0.42 -24.99
N ARG A 221 4.22 -0.75 -24.57
CA ARG A 221 3.71 -2.05 -25.04
C ARG A 221 2.47 -2.50 -24.27
N LEU A 222 2.32 -2.05 -23.03
CA LEU A 222 1.31 -2.52 -22.10
C LEU A 222 0.03 -1.68 -22.13
N VAL A 223 0.16 -0.35 -22.23
CA VAL A 223 -0.97 0.57 -22.13
C VAL A 223 -1.60 0.83 -23.49
N LYS A 224 -2.93 0.70 -23.58
CA LYS A 224 -3.72 1.15 -24.73
C LYS A 224 -4.06 2.62 -24.54
N GLY A 225 -3.13 3.48 -24.91
CA GLY A 225 -3.23 4.93 -24.79
C GLY A 225 -2.00 5.61 -25.37
N GLU A 226 -1.97 6.93 -25.27
CA GLU A 226 -0.84 7.71 -25.74
C GLU A 226 0.25 7.76 -24.67
N VAL A 227 1.45 7.26 -24.96
CA VAL A 227 2.58 7.26 -24.02
C VAL A 227 3.63 8.25 -24.48
N ILE A 228 3.75 9.36 -23.74
CA ILE A 228 4.70 10.43 -24.00
C ILE A 228 5.80 10.36 -22.95
N ALA A 229 7.05 10.31 -23.41
CA ALA A 229 8.18 10.12 -22.51
C ALA A 229 9.36 11.05 -22.81
N SER A 230 10.04 11.45 -21.73
CA SER A 230 11.30 12.19 -21.73
C SER A 230 12.22 11.52 -20.72
N THR A 231 13.13 10.65 -21.18
CA THR A 231 13.99 9.81 -20.32
C THR A 231 15.05 10.64 -19.60
N PHE A 232 15.70 10.06 -18.59
CA PHE A 232 16.75 10.74 -17.81
C PHE A 232 17.98 11.20 -18.64
N ASP A 233 18.13 10.71 -19.88
CA ASP A 233 19.19 11.12 -20.80
C ASP A 233 18.98 12.56 -21.33
N GLU A 234 17.78 13.10 -21.14
CA GLU A 234 17.34 14.37 -21.69
C GLU A 234 17.51 15.53 -20.71
N PRO A 235 17.72 16.77 -21.20
CA PRO A 235 17.89 17.92 -20.32
C PRO A 235 16.59 18.33 -19.62
N ALA A 236 16.70 18.97 -18.45
CA ALA A 236 15.56 19.45 -17.67
C ALA A 236 14.63 20.40 -18.46
N SER A 237 15.18 21.22 -19.35
CA SER A 237 14.41 22.08 -20.25
C SER A 237 13.46 21.29 -21.15
N ARG A 238 13.88 20.10 -21.59
CA ARG A 238 13.06 19.21 -22.40
C ARG A 238 11.94 18.57 -21.58
N HIS A 239 12.21 18.13 -20.35
CA HIS A 239 11.14 17.61 -19.47
C HIS A 239 10.02 18.64 -19.27
N VAL A 240 10.39 19.90 -19.07
CA VAL A 240 9.44 21.02 -18.93
C VAL A 240 8.67 21.23 -20.23
N GLN A 241 9.34 21.34 -21.38
CA GLN A 241 8.67 21.57 -22.67
C GLN A 241 7.65 20.47 -23.01
N VAL A 242 8.04 19.20 -22.89
CA VAL A 242 7.15 18.06 -23.19
C VAL A 242 5.93 18.07 -22.27
N SER A 243 6.13 18.36 -20.98
CA SER A 243 5.03 18.46 -20.01
C SER A 243 4.07 19.61 -20.33
N GLU A 244 4.58 20.77 -20.75
CA GLU A 244 3.77 21.92 -21.17
C GLU A 244 2.95 21.60 -22.45
N MET A 245 3.53 20.89 -23.42
CA MET A 245 2.80 20.45 -24.60
C MET A 245 1.67 19.48 -24.25
N VAL A 246 1.94 18.50 -23.38
CA VAL A 246 0.93 17.51 -22.96
C VAL A 246 -0.21 18.16 -22.20
N ILE A 247 0.08 19.07 -21.26
CA ILE A 247 -0.99 19.73 -20.50
C ILE A 247 -1.82 20.68 -21.36
N GLU A 248 -1.21 21.40 -22.31
CA GLU A 248 -1.96 22.25 -23.23
C GLU A 248 -2.84 21.40 -24.16
N LYS A 249 -2.33 20.29 -24.70
CA LYS A 249 -3.15 19.32 -25.47
C LYS A 249 -4.35 18.85 -24.66
N ALA A 250 -4.12 18.43 -23.41
CA ALA A 250 -5.18 17.96 -22.54
C ALA A 250 -6.25 19.04 -22.29
N LYS A 251 -5.85 20.29 -22.05
CA LYS A 251 -6.79 21.41 -21.91
C LYS A 251 -7.62 21.63 -23.18
N ARG A 252 -6.99 21.61 -24.36
CA ARG A 252 -7.71 21.76 -25.64
C ARG A 252 -8.73 20.65 -25.84
N LEU A 253 -8.42 19.41 -25.48
CA LEU A 253 -9.38 18.30 -25.55
C LEU A 253 -10.55 18.49 -24.56
N VAL A 254 -10.29 18.99 -23.36
CA VAL A 254 -11.35 19.28 -22.37
C VAL A 254 -12.24 20.44 -22.81
N GLU A 255 -11.71 21.46 -23.50
CA GLU A 255 -12.53 22.51 -24.13
C GLU A 255 -13.53 21.94 -25.16
N HIS A 256 -13.24 20.76 -25.72
CA HIS A 256 -14.14 19.98 -26.58
C HIS A 256 -14.94 18.91 -25.82
N LYS A 257 -15.12 19.10 -24.49
CA LYS A 257 -15.91 18.24 -23.59
C LYS A 257 -15.43 16.79 -23.54
N LYS A 258 -14.14 16.55 -23.79
CA LYS A 258 -13.53 15.22 -23.61
C LYS A 258 -13.09 15.03 -22.17
N ASP A 259 -13.17 13.79 -21.71
CA ASP A 259 -12.59 13.37 -20.44
C ASP A 259 -11.17 12.86 -20.68
N VAL A 260 -10.20 13.57 -20.13
CA VAL A 260 -8.78 13.32 -20.32
C VAL A 260 -8.16 12.88 -19.01
N ILE A 261 -7.39 11.80 -19.04
CA ILE A 261 -6.68 11.27 -17.88
C ILE A 261 -5.18 11.28 -18.18
N ILE A 262 -4.42 11.98 -17.35
CA ILE A 262 -2.96 11.98 -17.39
C ILE A 262 -2.44 11.15 -16.22
N LEU A 263 -1.69 10.10 -16.54
CA LEU A 263 -0.90 9.34 -15.58
C LEU A 263 0.55 9.83 -15.62
N LEU A 264 0.99 10.53 -14.57
CA LEU A 264 2.30 11.17 -14.52
C LEU A 264 3.27 10.41 -13.60
N ASP A 265 4.38 9.90 -14.15
CA ASP A 265 5.50 9.34 -13.39
C ASP A 265 6.79 10.12 -13.69
N SER A 266 7.22 11.08 -12.87
CA SER A 266 6.67 11.51 -11.58
C SER A 266 6.58 13.02 -11.44
N ILE A 267 5.67 13.51 -10.58
CA ILE A 267 5.54 14.94 -10.30
C ILE A 267 6.75 15.50 -9.55
N THR A 268 7.41 14.68 -8.73
CA THR A 268 8.62 15.06 -8.00
C THR A 268 9.76 15.38 -8.96
N ARG A 269 9.98 14.53 -9.97
CA ARG A 269 11.00 14.75 -10.99
C ARG A 269 10.68 15.96 -11.87
N LEU A 270 9.41 16.14 -12.24
CA LEU A 270 8.97 17.33 -12.97
C LEU A 270 9.26 18.62 -12.18
N ALA A 271 8.94 18.65 -10.88
CA ALA A 271 9.24 19.80 -10.02
C ALA A 271 10.75 20.09 -9.90
N ARG A 272 11.59 19.04 -9.83
CA ARG A 272 13.06 19.19 -9.90
C ARG A 272 13.52 19.80 -11.22
N ALA A 273 12.94 19.39 -12.34
CA ALA A 273 13.24 19.97 -13.65
C ALA A 273 12.89 21.47 -13.70
N TYR A 274 11.71 21.87 -13.22
CA TYR A 274 11.35 23.29 -13.12
C TYR A 274 12.29 24.08 -12.21
N ASN A 275 12.68 23.52 -11.06
CA ASN A 275 13.65 24.17 -10.16
C ASN A 275 15.01 24.40 -10.81
N THR A 276 15.42 23.53 -11.73
CA THR A 276 16.69 23.64 -12.45
C THR A 276 16.63 24.69 -13.57
N VAL A 277 15.46 24.86 -14.20
CA VAL A 277 15.28 25.75 -15.37
C VAL A 277 14.89 27.18 -14.96
N VAL A 278 14.28 27.36 -13.79
CA VAL A 278 13.86 28.68 -13.31
C VAL A 278 15.07 29.58 -13.01
N PRO A 279 15.08 30.83 -13.49
CA PRO A 279 16.11 31.81 -13.10
C PRO A 279 16.12 32.04 -11.59
N ALA A 280 17.30 32.11 -11.00
CA ALA A 280 17.44 32.27 -9.55
C ALA A 280 16.75 33.55 -9.05
N SER A 281 15.83 33.40 -8.10
CA SER A 281 15.09 34.52 -7.48
C SER A 281 15.87 35.22 -6.35
N GLY A 282 16.98 34.62 -5.92
CA GLY A 282 17.73 35.02 -4.73
C GLY A 282 17.11 34.55 -3.40
N LYS A 283 15.96 33.87 -3.43
CA LYS A 283 15.28 33.32 -2.24
C LYS A 283 15.14 31.80 -2.36
N VAL A 284 15.94 31.08 -1.58
CA VAL A 284 15.95 29.62 -1.55
C VAL A 284 15.23 29.13 -0.30
N LEU A 285 14.20 28.31 -0.48
CA LEU A 285 13.46 27.64 0.57
C LEU A 285 14.26 26.45 1.12
N THR A 286 13.79 25.91 2.25
CA THR A 286 14.33 24.67 2.82
C THR A 286 14.42 23.57 1.76
N GLY A 287 15.54 22.83 1.73
CA GLY A 287 15.75 21.76 0.77
C GLY A 287 16.27 22.21 -0.60
N GLY A 288 16.64 23.48 -0.79
CA GLY A 288 17.28 23.95 -2.03
C GLY A 288 16.31 24.25 -3.16
N VAL A 289 15.03 24.47 -2.85
CA VAL A 289 13.98 24.81 -3.80
C VAL A 289 13.88 26.34 -3.91
N ASP A 290 13.94 26.89 -5.11
CA ASP A 290 13.72 28.32 -5.33
C ASP A 290 12.26 28.69 -5.03
N ALA A 291 12.02 29.85 -4.42
CA ALA A 291 10.68 30.30 -4.04
C ALA A 291 9.68 30.32 -5.21
N ASN A 292 10.15 30.56 -6.44
CA ASN A 292 9.31 30.62 -7.63
C ASN A 292 9.23 29.27 -8.37
N ALA A 293 10.09 28.29 -8.04
CA ALA A 293 10.19 27.03 -8.77
C ALA A 293 8.92 26.19 -8.73
N LEU A 294 8.18 26.20 -7.60
CA LEU A 294 6.99 25.36 -7.42
C LEU A 294 5.71 25.94 -8.04
N HIS A 295 5.72 27.21 -8.48
CA HIS A 295 4.52 27.85 -9.02
C HIS A 295 4.00 27.17 -10.29
N ARG A 296 4.89 26.88 -11.27
CA ARG A 296 4.50 26.22 -12.52
C ARG A 296 4.08 24.75 -12.33
N PRO A 297 4.83 23.92 -11.59
CA PRO A 297 4.38 22.56 -11.26
C PRO A 297 3.03 22.52 -10.54
N LYS A 298 2.76 23.45 -9.60
CA LYS A 298 1.45 23.57 -8.94
C LYS A 298 0.34 23.90 -9.93
N ARG A 299 0.59 24.81 -10.89
CA ARG A 299 -0.38 25.13 -11.94
C ARG A 299 -0.64 23.94 -12.88
N PHE A 300 0.40 23.15 -13.20
CA PHE A 300 0.25 21.91 -13.96
C PHE A 300 -0.68 20.92 -13.23
N PHE A 301 -0.39 20.61 -11.97
CA PHE A 301 -1.17 19.64 -11.21
C PHE A 301 -2.57 20.15 -10.84
N GLY A 302 -2.67 21.44 -10.52
CA GLY A 302 -3.92 22.14 -10.25
C GLY A 302 -4.81 22.34 -11.48
N ALA A 303 -4.31 22.07 -12.69
CA ALA A 303 -5.14 22.10 -13.89
C ALA A 303 -6.20 21.00 -13.86
N ALA A 304 -5.95 19.86 -13.21
CA ALA A 304 -6.92 18.78 -13.11
C ALA A 304 -8.14 19.19 -12.29
N ARG A 305 -9.32 19.05 -12.89
CA ARG A 305 -10.62 19.42 -12.31
C ARG A 305 -11.74 18.86 -13.18
N ASN A 306 -12.91 18.73 -12.57
CA ASN A 306 -14.15 18.42 -13.26
C ASN A 306 -14.80 19.74 -13.74
N MET A 307 -15.47 19.74 -14.90
CA MET A 307 -16.09 20.94 -15.47
C MET A 307 -17.61 20.78 -15.53
N GLU A 308 -18.35 21.82 -15.16
CA GLU A 308 -19.82 21.80 -15.22
C GLU A 308 -20.35 21.73 -16.65
N GLU A 309 -19.71 22.46 -17.57
CA GLU A 309 -20.15 22.59 -18.98
C GLU A 309 -19.85 21.35 -19.84
N GLY A 310 -19.11 20.39 -19.28
CA GLY A 310 -18.75 19.10 -19.86
C GLY A 310 -17.24 18.88 -20.00
N GLY A 311 -16.84 17.60 -19.94
CA GLY A 311 -15.45 17.17 -19.94
C GLY A 311 -14.79 17.28 -18.56
N SER A 312 -13.62 16.65 -18.43
CA SER A 312 -12.85 16.66 -17.19
C SER A 312 -11.37 16.39 -17.46
N LEU A 313 -10.53 16.93 -16.59
CA LEU A 313 -9.10 16.63 -16.59
C LEU A 313 -8.74 15.92 -15.29
N THR A 314 -8.44 14.63 -15.37
CA THR A 314 -7.93 13.84 -14.24
C THR A 314 -6.40 13.77 -14.35
N ILE A 315 -5.69 14.06 -13.26
CA ILE A 315 -4.24 13.83 -13.16
C ILE A 315 -3.98 12.94 -11.95
N ILE A 316 -3.42 11.76 -12.20
CA ILE A 316 -2.90 10.86 -11.17
C ILE A 316 -1.39 10.84 -11.31
N ALA A 317 -0.69 11.42 -10.34
CA ALA A 317 0.76 11.55 -10.39
C ALA A 317 1.43 10.77 -9.25
N THR A 318 2.59 10.18 -9.52
CA THR A 318 3.43 9.59 -8.47
C THR A 318 4.26 10.69 -7.80
N ALA A 319 4.37 10.62 -6.47
CA ALA A 319 5.21 11.50 -5.66
C ALA A 319 6.18 10.64 -4.83
N LEU A 320 7.47 10.96 -4.93
CA LEU A 320 8.52 10.24 -4.22
C LEU A 320 8.68 10.78 -2.80
N ILE A 321 8.67 9.87 -1.82
CA ILE A 321 8.98 10.14 -0.41
C ILE A 321 10.11 9.23 0.10
N ASP A 322 10.65 9.51 1.28
CA ASP A 322 11.73 8.74 1.92
C ASP A 322 12.94 8.49 0.99
N THR A 323 13.25 9.44 0.12
CA THR A 323 14.41 9.39 -0.80
C THR A 323 15.72 9.78 -0.11
N GLY A 324 15.64 10.37 1.09
CA GLY A 324 16.75 10.99 1.79
C GLY A 324 17.03 12.43 1.37
N SER A 325 16.26 12.99 0.43
CA SER A 325 16.35 14.38 0.00
C SER A 325 15.29 15.25 0.66
N LYS A 326 15.71 16.27 1.40
CA LYS A 326 14.80 17.30 1.96
C LYS A 326 14.02 18.05 0.87
N MET A 327 14.59 18.15 -0.33
CA MET A 327 13.92 18.77 -1.48
C MET A 327 12.61 18.03 -1.80
N ASP A 328 12.64 16.70 -1.80
CA ASP A 328 11.48 15.88 -2.17
C ASP A 328 10.40 15.94 -1.09
N GLU A 329 10.78 16.02 0.18
CA GLU A 329 9.85 16.22 1.30
C GLU A 329 9.09 17.54 1.16
N VAL A 330 9.81 18.63 0.85
CA VAL A 330 9.19 19.95 0.62
C VAL A 330 8.29 19.93 -0.61
N ILE A 331 8.73 19.30 -1.71
CA ILE A 331 7.91 19.13 -2.92
C ILE A 331 6.61 18.37 -2.60
N TYR A 332 6.70 17.27 -1.85
CA TYR A 332 5.54 16.46 -1.48
C TYR A 332 4.53 17.27 -0.65
N GLU A 333 4.97 17.95 0.41
CA GLU A 333 4.06 18.73 1.28
C GLU A 333 3.35 19.84 0.51
N GLU A 334 4.02 20.47 -0.45
CA GLU A 334 3.44 21.52 -1.31
C GLU A 334 2.36 20.97 -2.27
N PHE A 335 2.57 19.76 -2.80
CA PHE A 335 1.57 19.12 -3.66
C PHE A 335 0.44 18.46 -2.89
N LYS A 336 0.68 18.00 -1.67
CA LYS A 336 -0.33 17.46 -0.77
C LYS A 336 -1.46 18.47 -0.51
N GLY A 337 -1.12 19.74 -0.33
CA GLY A 337 -2.10 20.83 -0.19
C GLY A 337 -2.92 21.08 -1.47
N THR A 338 -2.34 20.81 -2.64
CA THR A 338 -2.94 21.07 -3.96
C THR A 338 -3.85 19.92 -4.43
N GLY A 339 -3.50 18.68 -4.06
CA GLY A 339 -4.24 17.46 -4.38
C GLY A 339 -5.53 17.30 -3.58
N ASN A 340 -6.41 16.41 -4.07
CA ASN A 340 -7.65 16.03 -3.39
C ASN A 340 -7.79 14.50 -3.21
N MET A 341 -6.81 13.71 -3.63
CA MET A 341 -6.69 12.29 -3.30
C MET A 341 -5.22 11.96 -3.02
N GLU A 342 -4.99 11.13 -2.00
CA GLU A 342 -3.69 10.57 -1.67
C GLU A 342 -3.79 9.06 -1.54
N LEU A 343 -2.88 8.33 -2.20
CA LEU A 343 -2.72 6.89 -2.07
C LEU A 343 -1.29 6.60 -1.63
N HIS A 344 -1.13 6.26 -0.36
CA HIS A 344 0.18 6.03 0.26
C HIS A 344 0.62 4.58 0.05
N LEU A 345 1.87 4.37 -0.37
CA LEU A 345 2.49 3.05 -0.43
C LEU A 345 3.54 2.90 0.67
N SER A 346 3.57 1.75 1.32
CA SER A 346 4.49 1.43 2.41
C SER A 346 5.68 0.63 1.91
N ARG A 347 6.89 1.19 2.08
CA ARG A 347 8.15 0.46 1.83
C ARG A 347 8.21 -0.85 2.62
N LYS A 348 7.73 -0.83 3.87
CA LYS A 348 7.79 -1.99 4.78
C LYS A 348 6.94 -3.16 4.29
N VAL A 349 5.76 -2.86 3.76
CA VAL A 349 4.84 -3.86 3.19
C VAL A 349 5.42 -4.42 1.89
N ALA A 350 5.97 -3.54 1.03
CA ALA A 350 6.63 -3.92 -0.21
C ALA A 350 7.89 -4.78 0.00
N GLU A 351 8.72 -4.48 1.01
CA GLU A 351 9.91 -5.28 1.38
C GLU A 351 9.54 -6.69 1.86
N LYS A 352 8.36 -6.85 2.47
CA LYS A 352 7.77 -8.16 2.80
C LYS A 352 7.13 -8.87 1.59
N ARG A 353 7.21 -8.27 0.39
CA ARG A 353 6.59 -8.74 -0.87
C ARG A 353 5.07 -8.91 -0.78
N VAL A 354 4.41 -8.11 0.04
CA VAL A 354 2.95 -8.07 0.09
C VAL A 354 2.48 -6.95 -0.83
N PHE A 355 1.67 -7.29 -1.84
CA PHE A 355 1.14 -6.35 -2.82
C PHE A 355 -0.38 -6.49 -2.94
N PRO A 356 -1.13 -5.38 -3.10
CA PRO A 356 -0.65 -4.01 -3.19
C PRO A 356 -0.13 -3.47 -1.83
N ALA A 357 1.00 -2.77 -1.86
CA ALA A 357 1.66 -2.27 -0.64
C ALA A 357 1.01 -0.97 -0.12
N ILE A 358 -0.31 -0.88 -0.11
CA ILE A 358 -1.07 0.34 0.22
C ILE A 358 -1.17 0.52 1.74
N ASP A 359 -0.83 1.71 2.21
CA ASP A 359 -1.14 2.17 3.57
C ASP A 359 -2.58 2.70 3.59
N TYR A 360 -3.51 1.83 4.01
CA TYR A 360 -4.94 2.12 3.99
C TYR A 360 -5.30 3.31 4.90
N ASN A 361 -4.65 3.44 6.06
CA ASN A 361 -4.97 4.46 7.06
C ASN A 361 -4.59 5.86 6.57
N ARG A 362 -3.44 5.99 5.89
CA ARG A 362 -2.97 7.28 5.35
C ARG A 362 -3.60 7.66 4.01
N SER A 363 -4.14 6.68 3.28
CA SER A 363 -4.78 6.91 1.98
C SER A 363 -6.21 7.43 2.14
N GLY A 364 -6.69 8.21 1.18
CA GLY A 364 -8.07 8.70 1.15
C GLY A 364 -8.35 9.73 0.05
N THR A 365 -9.63 9.96 -0.22
CA THR A 365 -10.11 10.94 -1.19
C THR A 365 -10.99 11.99 -0.50
N ARG A 366 -10.72 13.27 -0.74
CA ARG A 366 -11.58 14.36 -0.26
C ARG A 366 -12.91 14.32 -1.01
N LYS A 367 -14.01 14.55 -0.29
CA LYS A 367 -15.37 14.55 -0.86
C LYS A 367 -15.75 13.21 -1.51
N GLU A 368 -15.30 12.09 -0.94
CA GLU A 368 -15.62 10.74 -1.43
C GLU A 368 -17.12 10.42 -1.42
N GLU A 369 -17.92 11.13 -0.61
CA GLU A 369 -19.38 11.02 -0.62
C GLU A 369 -20.04 11.38 -1.97
N LEU A 370 -19.33 12.11 -2.84
CA LEU A 370 -19.79 12.43 -4.21
C LEU A 370 -19.48 11.32 -5.21
N LEU A 371 -18.60 10.38 -4.86
CA LEU A 371 -18.11 9.30 -5.73
C LEU A 371 -18.70 7.95 -5.35
N THR A 372 -19.11 7.78 -4.10
CA THR A 372 -19.61 6.51 -3.55
C THR A 372 -21.09 6.64 -3.16
N SER A 373 -21.83 5.54 -3.25
CA SER A 373 -23.18 5.51 -2.65
C SER A 373 -23.09 5.59 -1.12
N THR A 374 -24.17 6.04 -0.47
CA THR A 374 -24.24 6.11 1.00
C THR A 374 -23.95 4.76 1.66
N GLU A 375 -24.42 3.66 1.07
CA GLU A 375 -24.18 2.30 1.57
C GLU A 375 -22.71 1.90 1.45
N GLU A 376 -22.09 2.18 0.31
CA GLU A 376 -20.67 1.88 0.08
C GLU A 376 -19.79 2.70 1.03
N LEU A 377 -20.07 4.00 1.18
CA LEU A 377 -19.34 4.87 2.09
C LEU A 377 -19.42 4.37 3.53
N GLN A 378 -20.60 3.95 3.98
CA GLN A 378 -20.77 3.37 5.31
C GLN A 378 -19.92 2.11 5.49
N LYS A 379 -19.87 1.22 4.48
CA LYS A 379 -19.04 0.01 4.50
C LYS A 379 -17.54 0.33 4.49
N MET A 380 -17.09 1.28 3.67
CA MET A 380 -15.71 1.75 3.65
C MET A 380 -15.30 2.34 5.00
N TRP A 381 -16.19 3.09 5.65
CA TRP A 381 -15.95 3.67 6.97
C TRP A 381 -15.87 2.60 8.07
N ILE A 382 -16.78 1.62 8.04
CA ILE A 382 -16.74 0.42 8.90
C ILE A 382 -15.39 -0.28 8.73
N LEU A 383 -14.99 -0.57 7.49
CA LEU A 383 -13.70 -1.21 7.18
C LEU A 383 -12.52 -0.41 7.71
N ARG A 384 -12.52 0.91 7.52
CA ARG A 384 -11.47 1.80 8.03
C ARG A 384 -11.38 1.78 9.56
N ARG A 385 -12.52 1.74 10.27
CA ARG A 385 -12.56 1.62 11.73
C ARG A 385 -12.05 0.27 12.25
N ILE A 386 -12.20 -0.81 11.47
CA ILE A 386 -11.65 -2.13 11.80
C ILE A 386 -10.14 -2.14 11.62
N ILE A 387 -9.64 -1.56 10.51
CA ILE A 387 -8.21 -1.59 10.16
C ILE A 387 -7.37 -0.69 11.08
N HIS A 388 -7.91 0.44 11.53
CA HIS A 388 -7.18 1.42 12.32
C HIS A 388 -6.59 0.90 13.67
N PRO A 389 -7.31 0.16 14.52
CA PRO A 389 -6.80 -0.33 15.81
C PRO A 389 -5.93 -1.60 15.73
N MET A 390 -5.72 -2.20 14.56
CA MET A 390 -4.96 -3.46 14.40
C MET A 390 -3.43 -3.31 14.65
N ASN A 391 -3.01 -2.28 15.38
CA ASN A 391 -1.60 -1.94 15.66
C ASN A 391 -1.13 -2.27 17.09
N GLU A 392 -1.95 -2.86 17.98
CA GLU A 392 -1.54 -3.18 19.37
C GLU A 392 -1.93 -4.61 19.78
N ILE A 393 -0.95 -5.41 20.22
CA ILE A 393 -1.02 -6.89 20.26
C ILE A 393 -1.08 -7.48 21.68
N ASP A 394 -0.78 -6.71 22.75
CA ASP A 394 -0.56 -7.27 24.11
C ASP A 394 -1.37 -6.62 25.27
N ALA A 395 -2.46 -5.93 24.94
CA ALA A 395 -3.22 -5.06 25.85
C ALA A 395 -3.71 -5.68 27.18
N SER A 396 -4.11 -6.96 27.21
CA SER A 396 -4.75 -7.56 28.40
C SER A 396 -3.76 -7.83 29.55
N LEU A 397 -2.52 -8.23 29.25
CA LEU A 397 -1.47 -8.48 30.24
C LEU A 397 -0.91 -7.17 30.79
N GLU A 398 -0.73 -6.16 29.93
CA GLU A 398 -0.34 -4.82 30.36
C GLU A 398 -1.37 -4.19 31.30
N MET A 399 -2.66 -4.35 30.96
CA MET A 399 -3.75 -3.90 31.82
C MET A 399 -3.75 -4.64 33.17
N ALA A 400 -3.47 -5.95 33.21
CA ALA A 400 -3.35 -6.71 34.46
C ALA A 400 -2.22 -6.17 35.36
N ALA A 401 -1.05 -5.87 34.77
CA ALA A 401 0.06 -5.25 35.51
C ALA A 401 -0.30 -3.86 36.08
N MET A 402 -1.10 -3.07 35.34
CA MET A 402 -1.59 -1.77 35.82
C MET A 402 -2.61 -1.91 36.97
N ILE A 403 -3.56 -2.85 36.86
CA ILE A 403 -4.59 -3.08 37.88
C ILE A 403 -3.97 -3.45 39.23
N LEU A 404 -2.94 -4.32 39.18
CA LEU A 404 -2.21 -4.75 40.38
C LEU A 404 -1.18 -3.72 40.87
N ASN A 405 -1.05 -2.59 40.16
CA ASN A 405 -0.11 -1.52 40.47
C ASN A 405 1.34 -2.01 40.62
N ILE A 406 1.79 -2.86 39.70
CA ILE A 406 3.17 -3.38 39.72
C ILE A 406 4.16 -2.22 39.60
N GLN A 407 5.14 -2.20 40.49
CA GLN A 407 6.15 -1.16 40.61
C GLN A 407 7.54 -1.64 40.19
N GLN A 408 8.47 -0.70 40.14
CA GLN A 408 9.88 -0.98 39.94
C GLN A 408 10.42 -1.90 41.06
N GLU A 409 11.28 -2.85 40.69
CA GLU A 409 11.87 -3.87 41.58
C GLU A 409 10.92 -4.93 42.15
N ASP A 410 9.62 -4.88 41.86
CA ASP A 410 8.70 -5.97 42.19
C ASP A 410 9.12 -7.25 41.46
N GLU A 411 9.03 -8.39 42.12
CA GLU A 411 9.36 -9.69 41.53
C GLU A 411 8.09 -10.42 41.06
N ILE A 412 8.13 -10.90 39.80
CA ILE A 412 7.04 -11.64 39.16
C ILE A 412 7.52 -13.04 38.82
N ILE A 413 6.90 -14.06 39.42
CA ILE A 413 7.22 -15.45 39.15
C ILE A 413 6.46 -15.92 37.91
N MET A 414 7.14 -16.54 36.95
CA MET A 414 6.51 -17.14 35.77
C MET A 414 7.36 -18.29 35.20
N PRO A 415 6.81 -19.19 34.38
CA PRO A 415 7.62 -20.19 33.71
C PRO A 415 8.60 -19.55 32.73
N SER A 416 9.78 -20.15 32.62
CA SER A 416 10.78 -19.88 31.59
C SER A 416 10.29 -20.22 30.17
N TYR A 417 9.33 -21.13 30.08
CA TYR A 417 8.63 -21.53 28.86
C TYR A 417 7.33 -20.72 28.69
N THR A 418 7.44 -19.47 28.24
CA THR A 418 6.32 -18.59 27.87
C THR A 418 6.64 -17.69 26.67
N PHE A 419 5.66 -16.94 26.15
CA PHE A 419 5.90 -15.94 25.10
C PHE A 419 6.44 -14.64 25.71
N VAL A 420 7.22 -13.90 24.92
CA VAL A 420 7.91 -12.67 25.37
C VAL A 420 6.95 -11.60 25.88
N SER A 421 5.77 -11.48 25.28
CA SER A 421 4.73 -10.53 25.69
C SER A 421 4.30 -10.68 27.16
N THR A 422 4.24 -11.91 27.67
CA THR A 422 3.94 -12.20 29.07
C THR A 422 4.95 -11.55 30.01
N ALA A 423 6.24 -11.59 29.69
CA ALA A 423 7.29 -10.93 30.48
C ALA A 423 7.27 -9.40 30.28
N ASN A 424 7.10 -8.94 29.04
CA ASN A 424 7.14 -7.51 28.69
C ASN A 424 6.12 -6.69 29.47
N ALA A 425 4.90 -7.21 29.66
CA ALA A 425 3.84 -6.53 30.39
C ALA A 425 4.26 -6.03 31.78
N PHE A 426 5.16 -6.77 32.45
CA PHE A 426 5.67 -6.42 33.78
C PHE A 426 7.02 -5.69 33.71
N VAL A 427 7.90 -6.09 32.79
CA VAL A 427 9.22 -5.44 32.60
C VAL A 427 9.06 -3.97 32.22
N LEU A 428 8.04 -3.62 31.43
CA LEU A 428 7.71 -2.23 31.07
C LEU A 428 7.36 -1.36 32.29
N ARG A 429 7.01 -1.97 33.44
CA ARG A 429 6.77 -1.31 34.72
C ARG A 429 7.97 -1.37 35.68
N GLY A 430 9.10 -1.90 35.22
CA GLY A 430 10.33 -2.01 36.00
C GLY A 430 10.41 -3.25 36.90
N ALA A 431 9.49 -4.20 36.76
CA ALA A 431 9.51 -5.44 37.53
C ALA A 431 10.65 -6.37 37.08
N LYS A 432 11.11 -7.23 38.02
CA LYS A 432 12.08 -8.29 37.78
C LYS A 432 11.39 -9.62 37.61
N ILE A 433 11.72 -10.34 36.55
CA ILE A 433 11.10 -11.64 36.27
C ILE A 433 11.87 -12.76 36.95
N ILE A 434 11.17 -13.62 37.68
CA ILE A 434 11.72 -14.83 38.30
C ILE A 434 11.25 -16.01 37.45
N PHE A 435 12.12 -16.47 36.57
CA PHE A 435 11.83 -17.60 35.70
C PHE A 435 12.00 -18.92 36.46
N ILE A 436 11.01 -19.79 36.32
CA ILE A 436 11.00 -21.13 36.91
C ILE A 436 10.98 -22.19 35.79
N ASP A 437 11.60 -23.33 36.02
CA ASP A 437 11.55 -24.45 35.08
C ASP A 437 10.13 -25.02 34.93
N ILE A 438 9.90 -25.75 33.84
CA ILE A 438 8.64 -26.45 33.59
C ILE A 438 8.68 -27.89 34.08
N ARG A 439 7.49 -28.51 34.16
CA ARG A 439 7.40 -29.97 34.24
C ARG A 439 7.38 -30.58 32.83
N PRO A 440 8.05 -31.72 32.62
CA PRO A 440 8.10 -32.36 31.31
C PRO A 440 6.77 -32.97 30.85
N ASP A 441 5.86 -33.28 31.78
CA ASP A 441 4.58 -33.92 31.49
C ASP A 441 3.46 -32.92 31.11
N THR A 442 3.50 -31.70 31.65
CA THR A 442 2.50 -30.66 31.38
C THR A 442 3.03 -29.49 30.56
N LEU A 443 4.36 -29.31 30.49
CA LEU A 443 5.04 -28.13 29.95
C LEU A 443 4.67 -26.81 30.64
N ASN A 444 3.96 -26.88 31.76
CA ASN A 444 3.61 -25.74 32.59
C ASN A 444 4.64 -25.54 33.71
N ILE A 445 4.57 -24.40 34.40
CA ILE A 445 5.45 -24.07 35.52
C ILE A 445 5.49 -25.20 36.55
N ASN A 446 6.69 -25.59 36.99
CA ASN A 446 6.83 -26.56 38.07
C ASN A 446 6.45 -25.90 39.40
N GLU A 447 5.27 -26.26 39.89
CA GLU A 447 4.65 -25.60 41.03
C GLU A 447 5.45 -25.80 42.34
N ASN A 448 6.24 -26.88 42.43
CA ASN A 448 7.05 -27.18 43.61
C ASN A 448 8.27 -26.25 43.73
N LEU A 449 8.63 -25.55 42.64
CA LEU A 449 9.73 -24.57 42.64
C LEU A 449 9.25 -23.14 42.93
N ILE A 450 7.94 -22.89 42.95
CA ILE A 450 7.38 -21.54 43.17
C ILE A 450 7.65 -21.06 44.59
N GLU A 451 7.26 -21.85 45.60
CA GLU A 451 7.36 -21.43 47.00
C GLU A 451 8.81 -21.12 47.42
N PRO A 452 9.83 -21.94 47.06
CA PRO A 452 11.23 -21.60 47.33
C PRO A 452 11.75 -20.35 46.60
N ALA A 453 11.12 -19.95 45.49
CA ALA A 453 11.51 -18.77 44.72
C ALA A 453 10.96 -17.45 45.28
N ILE A 454 10.03 -17.51 46.25
CA ILE A 454 9.36 -16.33 46.81
C ILE A 454 10.34 -15.55 47.69
N THR A 455 10.35 -14.23 47.50
CA THR A 455 11.04 -13.28 48.37
C THR A 455 10.06 -12.21 48.88
N LYS A 456 10.55 -11.31 49.74
CA LYS A 456 9.76 -10.14 50.19
C LYS A 456 9.37 -9.20 49.04
N LYS A 457 10.05 -9.28 47.89
CA LYS A 457 9.75 -8.47 46.71
C LYS A 457 8.72 -9.13 45.78
N THR A 458 8.39 -10.41 45.97
CA THR A 458 7.44 -11.11 45.12
C THR A 458 6.04 -10.53 45.27
N LYS A 459 5.40 -10.18 44.15
CA LYS A 459 4.04 -9.62 44.13
C LYS A 459 3.02 -10.52 43.47
N ALA A 460 3.41 -11.19 42.40
CA ALA A 460 2.48 -12.00 41.61
C ALA A 460 3.15 -13.25 41.05
N ILE A 461 2.30 -14.25 40.82
CA ILE A 461 2.61 -15.46 40.07
C ILE A 461 1.81 -15.38 38.77
N VAL A 462 2.50 -15.39 37.64
CA VAL A 462 1.88 -15.49 36.31
C VAL A 462 1.97 -16.93 35.87
N VAL A 463 0.81 -17.55 35.70
CA VAL A 463 0.69 -18.92 35.23
C VAL A 463 0.28 -18.93 33.76
N ILE A 464 0.84 -19.84 32.98
CA ILE A 464 0.51 -20.01 31.56
C ILE A 464 -0.16 -21.37 31.43
N HIS A 465 -1.37 -21.41 30.89
CA HIS A 465 -2.04 -22.67 30.56
C HIS A 465 -1.68 -23.09 29.14
N TYR A 466 -0.50 -23.69 29.00
CA TYR A 466 0.07 -23.99 27.69
C TYR A 466 -0.76 -25.04 26.94
N ALA A 467 -1.07 -24.77 25.67
CA ALA A 467 -1.80 -25.67 24.78
C ALA A 467 -3.12 -26.24 25.36
N GLY A 468 -3.78 -25.50 26.26
CA GLY A 468 -5.01 -25.97 26.93
C GLY A 468 -4.78 -26.93 28.09
N VAL A 469 -3.53 -27.25 28.43
CA VAL A 469 -3.16 -28.02 29.62
C VAL A 469 -3.09 -27.06 30.82
N SER A 470 -3.79 -27.40 31.90
CA SER A 470 -3.83 -26.59 33.12
C SER A 470 -2.53 -26.68 33.93
N CYS A 471 -2.21 -25.60 34.65
CA CYS A 471 -1.24 -25.66 35.75
C CYS A 471 -1.87 -26.38 36.96
N GLU A 472 -1.07 -26.79 37.93
CA GLU A 472 -1.53 -27.35 39.21
C GLU A 472 -2.13 -26.24 40.10
N MET A 473 -3.32 -25.77 39.73
CA MET A 473 -3.88 -24.54 40.29
C MET A 473 -4.17 -24.62 41.79
N ASP A 474 -4.53 -25.78 42.35
CA ASP A 474 -4.76 -25.86 43.81
C ASP A 474 -3.50 -25.55 44.62
N LYS A 475 -2.36 -26.10 44.18
CA LYS A 475 -1.08 -25.85 44.84
C LYS A 475 -0.70 -24.38 44.72
N ILE A 476 -0.84 -23.80 43.52
CA ILE A 476 -0.50 -22.40 43.26
C ILE A 476 -1.40 -21.45 44.05
N VAL A 477 -2.70 -21.72 44.12
CA VAL A 477 -3.67 -20.96 44.93
C VAL A 477 -3.34 -21.06 46.41
N ASN A 478 -2.97 -22.24 46.91
CA ASN A 478 -2.56 -22.42 48.30
C ASN A 478 -1.30 -21.61 48.63
N ILE A 479 -0.29 -21.60 47.74
CA ILE A 479 0.91 -20.78 47.87
C ILE A 479 0.55 -19.28 47.86
N SER A 480 -0.25 -18.85 46.89
CA SER A 480 -0.72 -17.46 46.78
C SER A 480 -1.42 -16.98 48.05
N LYS A 481 -2.32 -17.79 48.63
CA LYS A 481 -3.00 -17.47 49.90
C LYS A 481 -2.01 -17.40 51.07
N LYS A 482 -1.07 -18.35 51.17
CA LYS A 482 -0.06 -18.39 52.23
C LYS A 482 0.84 -17.16 52.23
N TYR A 483 1.25 -16.69 51.05
CA TYR A 483 2.20 -15.57 50.91
C TYR A 483 1.56 -14.24 50.48
N LYS A 484 0.22 -14.19 50.35
CA LYS A 484 -0.55 -13.02 49.89
C LYS A 484 -0.07 -12.49 48.53
N LEU A 485 0.10 -13.39 47.57
CA LEU A 485 0.53 -13.07 46.21
C LEU A 485 -0.64 -13.05 45.24
N TRP A 486 -0.62 -12.16 44.27
CA TRP A 486 -1.59 -12.16 43.18
C TRP A 486 -1.34 -13.32 42.20
N ILE A 487 -2.38 -13.76 41.51
CA ILE A 487 -2.30 -14.78 40.47
C ILE A 487 -2.88 -14.19 39.19
N ILE A 488 -2.09 -14.24 38.12
CA ILE A 488 -2.50 -13.83 36.79
C ILE A 488 -2.45 -15.08 35.89
N GLU A 489 -3.58 -15.45 35.31
CA GLU A 489 -3.69 -16.56 34.37
C GLU A 489 -3.53 -16.04 32.94
N ASP A 490 -2.37 -16.28 32.32
CA ASP A 490 -2.23 -16.18 30.87
C ASP A 490 -2.91 -17.39 30.22
N SER A 491 -4.14 -17.15 29.75
CA SER A 491 -5.04 -18.14 29.17
C SER A 491 -5.17 -17.98 27.66
N ALA A 492 -4.14 -17.43 27.00
CA ALA A 492 -4.13 -17.19 25.56
C ALA A 492 -4.24 -18.47 24.70
N GLN A 493 -4.05 -19.67 25.28
CA GLN A 493 -4.12 -20.96 24.58
C GLN A 493 -5.16 -21.92 25.19
N SER A 494 -5.93 -21.49 26.18
CA SER A 494 -6.76 -22.38 27.02
C SER A 494 -8.24 -22.02 27.01
N ILE A 495 -8.70 -21.22 26.05
CA ILE A 495 -10.13 -20.87 25.93
C ILE A 495 -10.96 -22.15 25.78
N LEU A 496 -11.96 -22.32 26.66
CA LEU A 496 -12.82 -23.52 26.86
C LEU A 496 -12.17 -24.73 27.55
N ALA A 497 -10.88 -24.68 27.88
CA ALA A 497 -10.26 -25.72 28.70
C ALA A 497 -10.61 -25.53 30.17
N LYS A 498 -10.53 -26.62 30.94
CA LYS A 498 -10.93 -26.65 32.34
C LYS A 498 -9.85 -27.26 33.22
N TYR A 499 -9.70 -26.73 34.43
CA TYR A 499 -9.08 -27.43 35.55
C TYR A 499 -10.20 -27.91 36.47
N ARG A 500 -10.35 -29.24 36.57
CA ARG A 500 -11.52 -29.86 37.21
C ARG A 500 -12.82 -29.30 36.59
N ASN A 501 -13.63 -28.60 37.38
CA ASN A 501 -14.90 -28.02 36.95
C ASN A 501 -14.82 -26.52 36.64
N HIS A 502 -13.65 -25.89 36.81
CA HIS A 502 -13.46 -24.47 36.59
C HIS A 502 -12.85 -24.21 35.20
N ASN A 503 -13.32 -23.17 34.52
CA ASN A 503 -12.72 -22.74 33.26
C ASN A 503 -11.36 -22.10 33.54
N LEU A 504 -10.38 -22.36 32.68
CA LEU A 504 -9.07 -21.72 32.78
C LEU A 504 -9.20 -20.22 32.50
N GLY A 505 -8.51 -19.40 33.31
CA GLY A 505 -8.65 -17.94 33.33
C GLY A 505 -9.66 -17.42 34.38
N SER A 506 -10.41 -18.31 35.05
CA SER A 506 -11.39 -17.94 36.08
C SER A 506 -11.03 -18.43 37.49
N ILE A 507 -9.77 -18.77 37.76
CA ILE A 507 -9.32 -19.39 39.02
C ILE A 507 -8.40 -18.45 39.81
N GLY A 508 -7.45 -17.83 39.14
CA GLY A 508 -6.60 -16.77 39.68
C GLY A 508 -7.38 -15.46 39.83
N HIS A 509 -6.70 -14.40 40.25
CA HIS A 509 -7.35 -13.11 40.52
C HIS A 509 -7.68 -12.36 39.22
N ILE A 510 -6.84 -12.52 38.19
CA ILE A 510 -7.02 -11.95 36.85
C ILE A 510 -6.75 -13.02 35.80
N GLY A 511 -7.62 -13.15 34.80
CA GLY A 511 -7.39 -13.96 33.60
C GLY A 511 -7.17 -13.09 32.36
N CYS A 512 -6.18 -13.43 31.55
CA CYS A 512 -5.86 -12.74 30.30
C CYS A 512 -6.11 -13.68 29.12
N LEU A 513 -6.98 -13.25 28.20
CA LEU A 513 -7.35 -13.98 26.98
C LEU A 513 -6.82 -13.24 25.76
N SER A 514 -6.50 -14.01 24.71
CA SER A 514 -6.03 -13.50 23.42
C SER A 514 -6.92 -14.05 22.30
N PHE A 515 -7.28 -13.16 21.38
CA PHE A 515 -8.04 -13.44 20.16
C PHE A 515 -7.27 -13.04 18.90
N HIS A 516 -5.94 -13.03 19.00
CA HIS A 516 -5.03 -12.81 17.88
C HIS A 516 -5.31 -13.78 16.71
N GLY A 517 -4.93 -13.40 15.49
CA GLY A 517 -5.22 -14.16 14.25
C GLY A 517 -4.70 -15.61 14.24
N THR A 518 -3.72 -15.95 15.08
CA THR A 518 -3.20 -17.33 15.21
C THR A 518 -3.96 -18.19 16.23
N LYS A 519 -4.89 -17.62 17.00
CA LYS A 519 -5.61 -18.32 18.07
C LYS A 519 -6.76 -19.16 17.52
N ASN A 520 -7.31 -20.04 18.38
CA ASN A 520 -8.42 -20.90 17.98
C ASN A 520 -9.68 -20.11 17.64
N PHE A 521 -9.93 -19.04 18.39
CA PHE A 521 -10.98 -18.06 18.17
C PHE A 521 -10.32 -16.71 17.97
N THR A 522 -10.71 -15.98 16.93
CA THR A 522 -10.10 -14.70 16.59
C THR A 522 -11.15 -13.59 16.51
N SER A 523 -10.74 -12.36 16.81
CA SER A 523 -11.51 -11.13 16.58
C SER A 523 -11.33 -10.54 15.18
N GLY A 524 -10.73 -11.29 14.24
CA GLY A 524 -10.49 -10.86 12.86
C GLY A 524 -9.14 -10.18 12.66
N GLY A 525 -8.15 -10.49 13.51
CA GLY A 525 -6.85 -9.84 13.56
C GLY A 525 -6.35 -9.79 15.00
N GLU A 526 -6.15 -8.57 15.51
CA GLU A 526 -5.79 -8.34 16.91
C GLU A 526 -6.99 -8.35 17.86
N GLY A 527 -6.76 -8.76 19.11
CA GLY A 527 -7.75 -8.63 20.19
C GLY A 527 -7.40 -9.41 21.44
N GLY A 528 -7.97 -8.98 22.57
CA GLY A 528 -7.82 -9.64 23.86
C GLY A 528 -9.02 -9.37 24.76
N ALA A 529 -9.13 -10.14 25.83
CA ALA A 529 -10.05 -9.87 26.92
C ALA A 529 -9.37 -10.07 28.25
N ILE A 530 -9.88 -9.39 29.27
CA ILE A 530 -9.45 -9.54 30.65
C ILE A 530 -10.65 -10.00 31.48
N LEU A 531 -10.42 -11.00 32.33
CA LEU A 531 -11.35 -11.53 33.31
C LEU A 531 -10.89 -11.05 34.68
N ILE A 532 -11.77 -10.37 35.39
CA ILE A 532 -11.51 -9.92 36.77
C ILE A 532 -12.31 -10.83 37.68
N ASN A 533 -11.61 -11.72 38.38
CA ASN A 533 -12.23 -12.73 39.24
C ASN A 533 -12.29 -12.29 40.71
N ASP A 534 -11.54 -11.24 41.06
CA ASP A 534 -11.58 -10.59 42.37
C ASP A 534 -12.35 -9.27 42.28
N GLU A 535 -13.47 -9.17 43.00
CA GLU A 535 -14.37 -8.01 42.96
C GLU A 535 -13.66 -6.70 43.36
N SER A 536 -12.65 -6.76 44.22
CA SER A 536 -11.89 -5.59 44.66
C SER A 536 -11.09 -4.90 43.54
N LEU A 537 -10.91 -5.59 42.41
CA LEU A 537 -10.16 -5.08 41.26
C LEU A 537 -11.06 -4.50 40.15
N ILE A 538 -12.38 -4.71 40.22
CA ILE A 538 -13.32 -4.33 39.14
C ILE A 538 -13.27 -2.83 38.87
N GLU A 539 -13.42 -2.00 39.91
CA GLU A 539 -13.45 -0.54 39.74
C GLU A 539 -12.15 -0.02 39.08
N LYS A 540 -11.00 -0.52 39.52
CA LYS A 540 -9.70 -0.17 38.92
C LYS A 540 -9.64 -0.58 37.45
N ALA A 541 -10.12 -1.77 37.11
CA ALA A 541 -10.16 -2.24 35.72
C ALA A 541 -11.07 -1.35 34.85
N GLU A 542 -12.23 -0.94 35.35
CA GLU A 542 -13.13 -0.02 34.63
C GLU A 542 -12.50 1.34 34.37
N ILE A 543 -11.74 1.87 35.33
CA ILE A 543 -11.01 3.13 35.19
C ILE A 543 -9.87 3.00 34.17
N ILE A 544 -9.05 1.95 34.30
CA ILE A 544 -7.85 1.76 33.47
C ILE A 544 -8.20 1.51 32.01
N ARG A 545 -9.29 0.78 31.71
CA ARG A 545 -9.73 0.46 30.34
C ARG A 545 -10.23 1.67 29.55
N GLU A 546 -10.67 2.71 30.26
CA GLU A 546 -11.26 3.94 29.72
C GLU A 546 -10.31 5.13 29.94
N LYS A 547 -9.03 4.97 29.58
CA LYS A 547 -8.03 6.06 29.61
C LYS A 547 -7.88 6.73 30.98
N GLY A 548 -8.20 6.01 32.06
CA GLY A 548 -8.10 6.55 33.41
C GLY A 548 -9.35 7.26 33.92
N THR A 549 -10.47 7.17 33.21
CA THR A 549 -11.75 7.80 33.57
C THR A 549 -12.78 6.75 34.01
N ASN A 550 -13.66 7.09 34.95
CA ASN A 550 -14.67 6.15 35.45
C ASN A 550 -16.00 6.31 34.68
N ARG A 551 -16.03 5.82 33.44
CA ARG A 551 -17.21 5.93 32.56
C ARG A 551 -18.44 5.20 33.11
N SER A 552 -18.24 4.10 33.83
CA SER A 552 -19.31 3.34 34.49
C SER A 552 -19.99 4.13 35.61
N CYS A 553 -19.22 4.87 36.44
CA CYS A 553 -19.77 5.79 37.43
C CYS A 553 -20.41 7.03 36.79
N TYR A 554 -19.87 7.53 35.67
CA TYR A 554 -20.49 8.63 34.93
C TYR A 554 -21.88 8.27 34.41
N ILE A 555 -22.04 7.08 33.81
CA ILE A 555 -23.36 6.59 33.34
C ILE A 555 -24.37 6.49 34.49
N ARG A 556 -23.89 6.22 35.72
CA ARG A 556 -24.72 6.19 36.95
C ARG A 556 -24.91 7.57 37.59
N GLY A 557 -24.40 8.65 37.01
CA GLY A 557 -24.47 10.01 37.55
C GLY A 557 -23.62 10.27 38.79
N ALA A 558 -22.66 9.40 39.10
CA ALA A 558 -21.87 9.46 40.32
C ALA A 558 -20.57 10.29 40.17
N VAL A 559 -20.10 10.53 38.94
CA VAL A 559 -18.93 11.35 38.62
C VAL A 559 -19.13 12.11 37.31
N ASP A 560 -18.34 13.15 37.04
CA ASP A 560 -18.34 13.85 35.77
C ASP A 560 -17.65 13.04 34.65
N LYS A 561 -18.04 13.33 33.40
CA LYS A 561 -17.67 12.53 32.22
C LYS A 561 -16.17 12.33 31.99
N TYR A 562 -15.35 13.30 32.39
CA TYR A 562 -13.91 13.31 32.15
C TYR A 562 -13.10 13.41 33.44
N THR A 563 -13.68 13.03 34.58
CA THR A 563 -12.93 12.96 35.84
C THR A 563 -11.81 11.93 35.67
N TRP A 564 -10.57 12.42 35.71
CA TRP A 564 -9.37 11.61 35.57
C TRP A 564 -8.94 11.08 36.94
N HIS A 565 -9.03 9.77 37.13
CA HIS A 565 -8.79 9.11 38.43
C HIS A 565 -7.43 8.41 38.50
N SER A 566 -6.91 7.91 37.37
CA SER A 566 -5.69 7.09 37.33
C SER A 566 -5.07 7.12 35.95
N ILE A 567 -3.82 6.69 35.82
CA ILE A 567 -3.24 6.35 34.52
C ILE A 567 -4.06 5.19 33.90
N GLY A 568 -4.34 5.27 32.60
CA GLY A 568 -5.06 4.26 31.83
C GLY A 568 -4.80 4.41 30.34
N SER A 569 -5.29 3.47 29.53
CA SER A 569 -5.21 3.52 28.06
C SER A 569 -6.57 3.15 27.45
N SER A 570 -6.65 3.16 26.12
CA SER A 570 -7.83 2.75 25.37
C SER A 570 -7.81 1.24 25.15
N TYR A 571 -8.18 0.46 26.16
CA TYR A 571 -8.19 -1.01 26.08
C TYR A 571 -9.52 -1.60 25.55
N LEU A 572 -10.44 -0.75 25.09
CA LEU A 572 -11.70 -1.19 24.52
C LEU A 572 -11.52 -1.82 23.13
N MET A 573 -12.02 -3.04 22.97
CA MET A 573 -12.22 -3.66 21.66
C MET A 573 -13.30 -2.89 20.89
N SER A 574 -13.12 -2.74 19.57
CA SER A 574 -14.16 -2.13 18.73
C SER A 574 -15.42 -2.99 18.67
N ASP A 575 -16.60 -2.37 18.56
CA ASP A 575 -17.89 -3.08 18.49
C ASP A 575 -17.94 -4.15 17.40
N ILE A 576 -17.22 -3.93 16.29
CA ILE A 576 -17.18 -4.86 15.15
C ILE A 576 -16.27 -6.06 15.46
N GLN A 577 -15.07 -5.83 16.00
CA GLN A 577 -14.21 -6.93 16.46
C GLN A 577 -14.92 -7.75 17.54
N ALA A 578 -15.65 -7.09 18.44
CA ALA A 578 -16.49 -7.74 19.44
C ALA A 578 -17.61 -8.56 18.80
N ALA A 579 -18.32 -8.03 17.79
CA ALA A 579 -19.36 -8.75 17.07
C ALA A 579 -18.81 -9.95 16.28
N TYR A 580 -17.65 -9.80 15.63
CA TYR A 580 -16.96 -10.88 14.94
C TYR A 580 -16.55 -11.99 15.92
N LEU A 581 -15.89 -11.62 17.00
CA LEU A 581 -15.51 -12.54 18.06
C LEU A 581 -16.75 -13.24 18.65
N TRP A 582 -17.82 -12.50 18.89
CA TRP A 582 -19.09 -13.04 19.39
C TRP A 582 -19.66 -14.11 18.44
N ALA A 583 -19.62 -13.87 17.13
CA ALA A 583 -20.03 -14.86 16.14
C ALA A 583 -19.15 -16.12 16.18
N GLN A 584 -17.82 -15.96 16.30
CA GLN A 584 -16.88 -17.09 16.47
C GLN A 584 -17.20 -17.89 17.75
N LEU A 585 -17.44 -17.21 18.87
CA LEU A 585 -17.73 -17.84 20.15
C LEU A 585 -19.06 -18.61 20.13
N LYS A 586 -20.09 -18.12 19.41
CA LYS A 586 -21.36 -18.84 19.22
C LYS A 586 -21.17 -20.20 18.57
N VAL A 587 -20.21 -20.32 17.65
CA VAL A 587 -19.91 -21.58 16.94
C VAL A 587 -18.62 -22.25 17.45
N ALA A 588 -18.16 -21.88 18.65
CA ALA A 588 -16.85 -22.31 19.16
C ALA A 588 -16.65 -23.83 19.19
N LYS A 589 -17.71 -24.59 19.52
CA LYS A 589 -17.67 -26.06 19.50
C LYS A 589 -17.37 -26.61 18.11
N LEU A 590 -18.00 -26.06 17.06
CA LEU A 590 -17.78 -26.48 15.67
C LEU A 590 -16.35 -26.17 15.22
N ILE A 591 -15.85 -24.99 15.56
CA ILE A 591 -14.45 -24.59 15.28
C ILE A 591 -13.48 -25.57 15.93
N GLN A 592 -13.70 -25.93 17.20
CA GLN A 592 -12.82 -26.86 17.91
C GLN A 592 -12.86 -28.27 17.34
N ILE A 593 -14.04 -28.79 16.95
CA ILE A 593 -14.16 -30.09 16.27
C ILE A 593 -13.32 -30.09 15.00
N LYS A 594 -13.47 -29.06 14.16
CA LYS A 594 -12.70 -28.94 12.90
C LYS A 594 -11.20 -28.81 13.15
N ARG A 595 -10.77 -28.08 14.18
CA ARG A 595 -9.35 -27.97 14.55
C ARG A 595 -8.80 -29.30 15.07
N LEU A 596 -9.58 -30.06 15.81
CA LEU A 596 -9.21 -31.39 16.28
C LEU A 596 -9.07 -32.37 15.11
N GLU A 597 -9.96 -32.34 14.13
CA GLU A 597 -9.85 -33.13 12.90
C GLU A 597 -8.54 -32.82 12.15
N LEU A 598 -8.23 -31.54 11.97
CA LEU A 598 -6.98 -31.10 11.34
C LEU A 598 -5.75 -31.58 12.14
N TRP A 599 -5.79 -31.42 13.46
CA TRP A 599 -4.71 -31.89 14.33
C TRP A 599 -4.51 -33.40 14.22
N ASN A 600 -5.59 -34.19 14.24
CA ASN A 600 -5.55 -35.65 14.07
C ASN A 600 -4.91 -36.04 12.74
N ASN A 601 -5.25 -35.33 11.65
CA ASN A 601 -4.66 -35.58 10.34
C ASN A 601 -3.13 -35.36 10.35
N TYR A 602 -2.67 -34.25 10.93
CA TYR A 602 -1.23 -33.99 11.09
C TYR A 602 -0.57 -35.01 12.00
N PHE A 603 -1.20 -35.32 13.15
CA PHE A 603 -0.67 -36.27 14.10
C PHE A 603 -0.49 -37.65 13.46
N ILE A 604 -1.52 -38.21 12.82
CA ILE A 604 -1.44 -39.51 12.13
C ILE A 604 -0.38 -39.49 11.04
N SER A 605 -0.33 -38.42 10.23
CA SER A 605 0.61 -38.32 9.11
C SER A 605 2.06 -38.15 9.55
N MET A 606 2.31 -37.53 10.70
CA MET A 606 3.66 -37.22 11.19
C MET A 606 4.16 -38.24 12.23
N ASN A 607 3.26 -38.97 12.90
CA ASN A 607 3.62 -39.94 13.94
C ASN A 607 4.36 -41.16 13.38
N CYS A 608 4.27 -41.42 12.07
CA CYS A 608 5.07 -42.45 11.40
C CYS A 608 6.51 -42.02 11.09
N LEU A 609 6.83 -40.73 11.24
CA LEU A 609 8.14 -40.19 10.93
C LEU A 609 9.06 -40.31 12.15
N LYS A 610 10.06 -41.18 12.06
CA LYS A 610 11.15 -41.28 13.04
C LYS A 610 12.29 -40.35 12.62
N PHE A 611 12.45 -39.24 13.33
CA PHE A 611 13.60 -38.35 13.16
C PHE A 611 14.57 -38.53 14.32
N PHE A 612 15.85 -38.74 13.99
CA PHE A 612 16.91 -39.02 14.98
C PHE A 612 17.46 -37.74 15.63
N ASP A 613 17.38 -36.59 14.93
CA ASP A 613 17.93 -35.32 15.39
C ASP A 613 17.29 -34.10 14.67
N CYS A 614 17.02 -33.03 15.43
CA CYS A 614 16.38 -31.81 14.92
C CYS A 614 17.28 -31.00 13.99
N ASP A 615 18.59 -30.95 14.24
CA ASP A 615 19.52 -30.20 13.39
C ASP A 615 19.69 -30.88 12.02
N SER A 616 19.77 -32.21 12.04
CA SER A 616 19.74 -33.04 10.83
C SER A 616 18.45 -32.86 10.03
N PHE A 617 17.29 -32.76 10.71
CA PHE A 617 16.01 -32.47 10.05
C PHE A 617 15.95 -31.06 9.46
N ILE A 618 16.41 -30.04 10.18
CA ILE A 618 16.52 -28.66 9.66
C ILE A 618 17.40 -28.65 8.40
N GLN A 619 18.58 -29.28 8.44
CA GLN A 619 19.48 -29.35 7.29
C GLN A 619 18.84 -30.05 6.10
N TYR A 620 18.16 -31.17 6.34
CA TYR A 620 17.43 -31.90 5.30
C TYR A 620 16.34 -31.04 4.65
N MET A 621 15.52 -30.38 5.46
CA MET A 621 14.44 -29.52 4.98
C MET A 621 14.99 -28.30 4.23
N ASN A 622 16.03 -27.65 4.74
CA ASN A 622 16.71 -26.55 4.07
C ASN A 622 17.32 -26.99 2.72
N LYS A 623 17.90 -28.19 2.63
CA LYS A 623 18.38 -28.78 1.37
C LYS A 623 17.24 -29.00 0.36
N LYS A 624 16.03 -29.28 0.84
CA LYS A 624 14.79 -29.35 0.05
C LYS A 624 14.15 -27.98 -0.19
N LYS A 625 14.84 -26.88 0.11
CA LYS A 625 14.36 -25.49 -0.01
C LYS A 625 13.12 -25.18 0.85
N ILE A 626 12.91 -25.95 1.91
CA ILE A 626 11.87 -25.70 2.92
C ILE A 626 12.58 -25.15 4.14
N ASN A 627 12.50 -23.84 4.35
CA ASN A 627 13.16 -23.22 5.50
C ASN A 627 12.49 -23.65 6.80
N VAL A 628 13.30 -24.22 7.70
CA VAL A 628 12.88 -24.60 9.04
C VAL A 628 13.88 -24.02 10.01
N THR A 629 13.41 -23.36 11.05
CA THR A 629 14.24 -22.81 12.13
C THR A 629 13.76 -23.34 13.47
N ARG A 630 14.58 -23.18 14.52
CA ARG A 630 14.09 -23.40 15.88
C ARG A 630 13.00 -22.36 16.17
N HIS A 631 11.87 -22.83 16.67
CA HIS A 631 10.70 -21.98 16.93
C HIS A 631 10.88 -21.16 18.20
N TYR A 632 11.48 -21.78 19.21
CA TYR A 632 11.35 -21.33 20.58
C TYR A 632 12.72 -21.28 21.25
N MET A 633 13.08 -20.09 21.77
CA MET A 633 14.26 -19.89 22.62
C MET A 633 13.78 -19.71 24.06
N PRO A 634 14.33 -20.45 25.04
CA PRO A 634 14.02 -20.24 26.44
C PRO A 634 14.21 -18.78 26.84
N LEU A 635 13.18 -18.15 27.40
CA LEU A 635 13.23 -16.70 27.65
C LEU A 635 14.35 -16.32 28.61
N HIS A 636 14.63 -17.14 29.63
CA HIS A 636 15.69 -16.89 30.61
C HIS A 636 17.10 -16.90 30.03
N LEU A 637 17.32 -17.57 28.90
CA LEU A 637 18.61 -17.57 28.19
C LEU A 637 18.71 -16.44 27.15
N SER A 638 17.61 -15.77 26.85
CA SER A 638 17.61 -14.65 25.92
C SER A 638 18.35 -13.44 26.50
N PRO A 639 18.96 -12.56 25.68
CA PRO A 639 19.63 -11.36 26.18
C PRO A 639 18.72 -10.48 27.05
N ALA A 640 17.43 -10.38 26.70
CA ALA A 640 16.45 -9.64 27.48
C ALA A 640 16.09 -10.37 28.79
N GLY A 641 15.93 -11.69 28.76
CA GLY A 641 15.64 -12.47 29.96
C GLY A 641 16.76 -12.43 31.00
N ILE A 642 18.03 -12.44 30.56
CA ILE A 642 19.19 -12.27 31.45
C ILE A 642 19.21 -10.86 32.06
N LYS A 643 18.83 -9.84 31.27
CA LYS A 643 18.84 -8.44 31.72
C LYS A 643 17.70 -8.12 32.70
N PHE A 644 16.51 -8.62 32.41
CA PHE A 644 15.27 -8.22 33.09
C PHE A 644 14.74 -9.29 34.06
N GLY A 645 15.35 -10.47 34.08
CA GLY A 645 14.99 -11.53 35.00
C GLY A 645 16.17 -12.33 35.52
N LYS A 646 15.85 -13.34 36.34
CA LYS A 646 16.78 -14.38 36.80
C LYS A 646 16.07 -15.73 36.75
N PHE A 647 16.83 -16.78 36.51
CA PHE A 647 16.32 -18.15 36.59
C PHE A 647 16.49 -18.69 38.01
N PHE A 648 15.45 -19.31 38.55
CA PHE A 648 15.46 -19.93 39.87
C PHE A 648 15.54 -21.46 39.76
N GLY A 649 16.50 -22.05 40.48
CA GLY A 649 16.75 -23.50 40.44
C GLY A 649 17.63 -23.91 39.25
N ASN A 650 17.46 -25.16 38.82
CA ASN A 650 18.23 -25.75 37.71
C ASN A 650 17.36 -25.83 36.45
N ASP A 651 17.92 -25.47 35.30
CA ASP A 651 17.27 -25.59 33.98
C ASP A 651 17.43 -27.04 33.48
N VAL A 652 16.49 -27.88 33.88
CA VAL A 652 16.48 -29.31 33.56
C VAL A 652 15.68 -29.55 32.29
N TYR A 653 14.53 -28.89 32.14
CA TYR A 653 13.54 -29.24 31.12
C TYR A 653 13.31 -28.18 30.06
N THR A 654 13.13 -26.90 30.42
CA THR A 654 12.76 -25.85 29.44
C THR A 654 13.73 -25.80 28.26
N THR A 655 15.04 -25.76 28.51
CA THR A 655 16.03 -25.72 27.43
C THR A 655 16.06 -27.00 26.60
N GLN A 656 15.84 -28.16 27.21
CA GLN A 656 15.81 -29.43 26.49
C GLN A 656 14.58 -29.53 25.57
N ILE A 657 13.41 -29.13 26.06
CA ILE A 657 12.16 -29.12 25.28
C ILE A 657 12.25 -28.12 24.13
N SER A 658 12.78 -26.93 24.40
CA SER A 658 12.89 -25.86 23.40
C SER A 658 13.74 -26.24 22.19
N LYS A 659 14.78 -27.08 22.39
CA LYS A 659 15.60 -27.62 21.30
C LYS A 659 14.85 -28.53 20.33
N LYS A 660 13.70 -29.09 20.76
CA LYS A 660 12.85 -29.98 19.95
C LYS A 660 11.80 -29.23 19.13
N LEU A 661 11.61 -27.92 19.37
CA LEU A 661 10.54 -27.14 18.76
C LEU A 661 11.05 -26.46 17.49
N LEU A 662 10.45 -26.84 16.37
CA LEU A 662 10.79 -26.34 15.05
C LEU A 662 9.62 -25.54 14.48
N ASN A 663 9.93 -24.47 13.76
CA ASN A 663 8.98 -23.70 12.98
C ASN A 663 9.35 -23.77 11.51
N ARG A 664 8.37 -23.97 10.64
CA ARG A 664 8.56 -23.77 9.21
C ARG A 664 8.52 -22.27 8.97
N THR A 665 9.63 -21.70 8.52
CA THR A 665 9.66 -20.29 8.14
C THR A 665 9.24 -20.15 6.70
N GLU A 666 8.13 -19.48 6.45
CA GLU A 666 7.80 -19.02 5.10
C GLU A 666 8.74 -17.85 4.79
N HIS A 667 9.90 -18.20 4.20
CA HIS A 667 10.98 -17.35 3.70
C HIS A 667 11.81 -16.56 4.74
N CYS A 668 13.08 -16.96 4.93
CA CYS A 668 14.12 -16.12 5.49
C CYS A 668 14.96 -15.51 4.36
N PHE A 669 15.07 -14.18 4.30
CA PHE A 669 16.02 -13.49 3.42
C PHE A 669 17.46 -13.55 3.98
N PRO A 670 18.49 -13.37 3.13
CA PRO A 670 19.90 -13.40 3.54
C PRO A 670 20.19 -12.34 4.59
N LYS A 671 21.06 -12.67 5.56
CA LYS A 671 21.57 -11.73 6.57
C LYS A 671 22.13 -10.48 5.89
N ALA A 672 21.53 -9.32 6.15
CA ALA A 672 22.10 -8.04 5.77
C ALA A 672 23.46 -7.87 6.48
N LYS A 673 24.54 -7.72 5.70
CA LYS A 673 25.83 -7.25 6.24
C LYS A 673 25.64 -5.79 6.65
N VAL A 674 25.62 -5.53 7.95
CA VAL A 674 25.64 -4.18 8.50
C VAL A 674 27.10 -3.73 8.55
N SER A 675 27.51 -2.90 7.60
CA SER A 675 28.76 -2.12 7.66
C SER A 675 28.43 -0.66 7.98
N GLY A 676 29.09 -0.09 8.98
CA GLY A 676 29.20 1.37 9.13
C GLY A 676 28.49 1.97 10.33
N SER A 677 29.30 2.57 11.19
CA SER A 677 29.00 3.37 12.36
C SER A 677 28.48 4.77 11.98
N ASN A 678 27.25 5.13 12.36
CA ASN A 678 26.91 6.47 12.88
C ASN A 678 25.50 6.50 13.51
N PRO A 679 25.26 7.32 14.55
CA PRO A 679 24.03 7.30 15.35
C PRO A 679 23.03 8.32 14.80
N VAL A 680 22.11 7.87 13.93
CA VAL A 680 20.91 8.64 13.58
C VAL A 680 19.70 7.85 14.06
N GLY A 681 18.79 8.53 14.77
CA GLY A 681 17.64 7.94 15.44
C GLY A 681 16.89 6.93 14.56
N ARG A 682 16.89 5.67 14.97
CA ARG A 682 16.18 4.59 14.29
C ARG A 682 14.71 4.61 14.71
N PHE A 683 13.81 4.94 13.79
CA PHE A 683 12.38 4.76 13.99
C PHE A 683 12.02 3.27 13.90
N LEU A 684 11.78 2.64 15.05
CA LEU A 684 11.20 1.30 15.16
C LEU A 684 9.67 1.43 15.04
N ILE A 685 9.05 0.80 14.05
CA ILE A 685 7.58 0.68 13.96
C ILE A 685 7.26 -0.81 13.93
N TYR A 686 6.41 -1.24 14.87
CA TYR A 686 5.97 -2.61 15.09
C TYR A 686 4.92 -3.05 14.05
N GLY A 687 4.89 -4.35 13.75
CA GLY A 687 3.85 -4.99 12.95
C GLY A 687 4.09 -6.50 12.93
N ASP A 688 3.13 -7.27 13.45
CA ASP A 688 3.18 -8.74 13.50
C ASP A 688 3.31 -9.33 12.10
N CYS A 689 3.96 -10.49 12.02
CA CYS A 689 4.28 -11.16 10.76
C CYS A 689 3.77 -12.60 10.76
N SER A 690 2.74 -12.91 11.55
CA SER A 690 2.31 -14.29 11.81
C SER A 690 0.99 -14.71 11.12
N SER A 691 0.39 -13.88 10.26
CA SER A 691 -0.94 -14.14 9.66
C SER A 691 -1.04 -13.88 8.15
N VAL A 692 -0.17 -14.50 7.34
CA VAL A 692 -0.40 -14.59 5.89
C VAL A 692 -0.85 -16.00 5.54
N GLY A 693 -2.16 -16.17 5.35
CA GLY A 693 -2.75 -17.37 4.77
C GLY A 693 -2.42 -17.48 3.28
N ARG A 694 -2.06 -18.69 2.82
CA ARG A 694 -1.76 -19.00 1.43
C ARG A 694 -2.95 -18.75 0.50
N ALA A 695 -2.72 -18.04 -0.59
CA ALA A 695 -3.33 -18.36 -1.88
C ALA A 695 -2.56 -19.56 -2.46
N LEU A 696 -3.27 -20.64 -2.77
CA LEU A 696 -2.73 -21.80 -3.47
C LEU A 696 -2.82 -21.56 -4.97
N ASP A 697 -1.67 -21.59 -5.64
CA ASP A 697 -1.58 -22.02 -7.03
C ASP A 697 -2.02 -23.49 -7.09
N CYS A 698 -3.20 -23.73 -7.66
CA CYS A 698 -3.61 -25.06 -8.10
C CYS A 698 -3.25 -25.18 -9.58
N ASP A 699 -2.10 -25.77 -9.85
CA ASP A 699 -1.77 -26.26 -11.17
C ASP A 699 -2.49 -27.61 -11.41
N SER A 700 -3.27 -27.62 -12.48
CA SER A 700 -3.72 -28.75 -13.30
C SER A 700 -3.42 -30.19 -12.82
N SER A 701 -4.38 -30.81 -12.11
CA SER A 701 -4.83 -32.21 -12.31
C SER A 701 -5.72 -32.70 -11.17
N CYS A 702 -7.04 -32.61 -11.34
CA CYS A 702 -7.97 -33.60 -10.77
C CYS A 702 -9.34 -33.44 -11.43
N ARG A 703 -9.76 -34.51 -12.10
CA ARG A 703 -11.05 -34.66 -12.78
C ARG A 703 -12.17 -34.84 -11.76
N GLY A 704 -13.34 -34.31 -12.08
CA GLY A 704 -14.65 -34.83 -11.67
C GLY A 704 -15.16 -34.36 -10.30
N PHE A 705 -16.21 -33.53 -10.30
CA PHE A 705 -17.56 -33.97 -9.96
C PHE A 705 -18.55 -32.83 -10.21
N GLU A 706 -19.68 -33.19 -10.85
CA GLU A 706 -20.75 -32.30 -11.31
C GLU A 706 -21.66 -31.80 -10.18
N SER A 707 -22.20 -30.61 -10.42
CA SER A 707 -23.54 -30.07 -10.09
C SER A 707 -24.24 -30.44 -8.76
N HIS A 708 -24.61 -29.40 -8.00
CA HIS A 708 -26.02 -29.01 -7.86
C HIS A 708 -26.22 -27.58 -7.33
N GLN A 709 -27.25 -26.94 -7.88
CA GLN A 709 -27.90 -25.66 -7.51
C GLN A 709 -28.30 -25.69 -6.01
N SER A 710 -28.42 -24.62 -5.22
CA SER A 710 -29.13 -23.34 -5.39
C SER A 710 -28.87 -22.44 -4.14
N PRO A 711 -29.28 -21.15 -4.12
CA PRO A 711 -28.77 -20.13 -3.19
C PRO A 711 -29.65 -19.96 -1.94
N ILE A 712 -29.05 -19.62 -0.79
CA ILE A 712 -29.79 -19.09 0.36
C ILE A 712 -29.08 -17.85 0.92
N ARG A 713 -29.87 -16.77 0.94
CA ARG A 713 -29.67 -15.47 1.58
C ARG A 713 -29.56 -15.61 3.10
N PHE A 714 -28.61 -14.93 3.73
CA PHE A 714 -28.81 -13.83 4.70
C PHE A 714 -27.46 -13.19 5.04
#